data_AF-A0A1H3CP91-F1
#
_entry.id   AF-A0A1H3CP91-F1
#
_cell.length_a   1.000
_cell.length_b   1.000
_cell.length_c   1.000
_cell.angle_alpha   90.00
_cell.angle_beta   90.00
_cell.angle_gamma   90.00
#
_symmetry.space_group_name_H-M   'P 1'
#
loop_
_entity.id
_entity.type
_entity.pdbx_description
1 polymer ?
#
loop_
_entity_poly.entity_id
_entity_poly.type
_entity_poly.pdbx_seq_one_letter_code
_entity_poly.pdbx_strand_id
1 'polypeptide(L)'
;MKIFKVIFSIIIFNFLFFNYNIKVFANTWEDEYKNGEKLGEYFGYYDGILEGFKYLYAIDITPNYKDLIDRYEVENKYKYYLNNQSNVYNEGFMSGYYASFIKGYNEILKGNNPSDDADLNIRNTDYADMLGLLTGEVYGFKDYYASKDLNPPSALPSDIDIVDMFDLNRFNYQDRHSFLNTFKKKFREGYVEGYTKSNLEIIKLSYDEGLHHGEYIGKILGRNYGAKDYFENNTLNYTRNMPSDSTIIEKFLLNSDVTEYVEGFLVGFKRAYEKSYNECYRAMNLAIHRRTFEMGYNQGKISGMIKGETKALEDYYFKSEKNWRKHLSTQARLIREYDLHNESTGYIEGFYSGFLEGLSEEYDTKYQQLSQESAISKTKSEVLPISGGEISSLDGKFHIKVESGIYYNPIVISIDILPDNYYIIDSEYIKASNFYKVSILNKSNGEDNQKDIELKFEYYGKNYGGIYKLSNGLWLYLPSYIEDGYITTYVKPNSFRDKGNIYVVLIDKNYNVLLDIRSHWAKNEIIAFQRRGIVSGYSDNNFKPDNNISKGEFLALLSRVYNWDVVKTIDEIKFNDLLQYAREKGYIDNWGMDSIFANKGVSYREIESIMSKILESDSFQWDNISTKILYEKNYRSKYYDSPDNFITRAEAVYMLYILNDWRY
;
A
#
# COMPACT_ATOMS: atom_id res chain seq x y z
N MET A 1 35.98 67.90 64.03
CA MET A 1 35.77 68.38 65.41
C MET A 1 34.35 68.03 65.83
N LYS A 2 34.19 67.15 66.85
CA LYS A 2 32.91 66.72 67.49
C LYS A 2 31.91 66.00 66.56
N ILE A 3 31.32 64.83 66.88
CA ILE A 3 30.62 64.33 68.11
C ILE A 3 29.22 64.98 68.21
N PHE A 4 28.08 64.29 68.35
CA PHE A 4 27.76 62.92 68.84
C PHE A 4 26.75 62.21 67.87
N LYS A 5 25.86 61.21 68.13
CA LYS A 5 25.36 60.44 69.31
C LYS A 5 24.60 59.14 68.83
N VAL A 6 24.57 58.07 69.65
CA VAL A 6 23.40 57.18 69.98
C VAL A 6 22.61 56.43 68.85
N ILE A 7 22.28 55.13 68.92
CA ILE A 7 22.53 54.06 69.94
C ILE A 7 22.36 52.63 69.37
N PHE A 8 23.16 51.66 69.87
CA PHE A 8 22.91 50.21 70.12
C PHE A 8 22.24 49.29 69.06
N SER A 9 22.45 47.96 69.01
CA SER A 9 23.41 46.95 69.55
C SER A 9 22.83 45.55 69.18
N ILE A 10 23.46 44.37 69.27
CA ILE A 10 24.80 43.91 69.74
C ILE A 10 25.21 42.64 68.95
N ILE A 11 26.37 42.02 69.24
CA ILE A 11 26.97 40.84 68.54
C ILE A 11 27.57 41.21 67.16
N ILE A 12 28.86 41.02 66.87
CA ILE A 12 30.02 40.79 67.77
C ILE A 12 31.30 41.35 67.11
N PHE A 13 32.41 41.43 67.86
CA PHE A 13 33.70 41.92 67.36
C PHE A 13 34.86 41.26 68.12
N ASN A 14 35.81 40.63 67.41
CA ASN A 14 37.19 40.25 67.77
C ASN A 14 37.70 39.37 66.58
N PHE A 15 38.66 39.72 65.73
CA PHE A 15 39.96 40.40 65.91
C PHE A 15 41.02 39.52 66.60
N LEU A 16 41.84 38.80 65.81
CA LEU A 16 43.29 39.05 65.76
C LEU A 16 44.00 38.25 64.64
N PHE A 17 44.99 38.91 64.02
CA PHE A 17 45.92 38.33 63.04
C PHE A 17 47.06 37.56 63.72
N PHE A 18 47.42 36.39 63.18
CA PHE A 18 48.78 35.86 63.03
C PHE A 18 48.70 34.74 61.94
N ASN A 19 49.68 34.52 61.05
CA ASN A 19 51.00 35.14 60.91
C ASN A 19 51.51 35.15 59.44
N TYR A 20 52.61 35.88 59.24
CA TYR A 20 53.41 36.10 58.02
C TYR A 20 53.47 35.04 56.90
N ASN A 21 53.52 35.55 55.65
CA ASN A 21 54.27 35.06 54.47
C ASN A 21 54.22 33.56 54.08
N ILE A 22 53.31 33.22 53.14
CA ILE A 22 53.64 32.34 52.00
C ILE A 22 53.09 32.99 50.71
N LYS A 23 53.83 32.86 49.60
CA LYS A 23 53.44 33.29 48.25
C LYS A 23 52.88 32.10 47.46
N VAL A 24 51.80 32.32 46.68
CA VAL A 24 51.60 31.85 45.27
C VAL A 24 51.53 30.32 45.04
N PHE A 25 50.60 29.70 44.30
CA PHE A 25 49.42 30.10 43.48
C PHE A 25 48.24 29.16 43.80
N ALA A 26 47.00 29.51 43.42
CA ALA A 26 45.86 28.59 43.40
C ALA A 26 44.93 28.86 42.19
N ASN A 27 44.62 27.80 41.43
CA ASN A 27 43.55 27.55 40.44
C ASN A 27 42.96 28.66 39.54
N THR A 28 43.59 29.82 39.33
CA THR A 28 43.04 30.88 38.44
C THR A 28 42.67 30.39 37.03
N TRP A 29 43.42 29.44 36.48
CA TRP A 29 43.17 28.85 35.15
C TRP A 29 41.84 28.09 35.08
N GLU A 30 41.45 27.41 36.17
CA GLU A 30 40.23 26.59 36.22
C GLU A 30 38.98 27.48 36.34
N ASP A 31 39.09 28.59 37.05
CA ASP A 31 38.02 29.59 37.17
C ASP A 31 37.89 30.44 35.90
N GLU A 32 39.01 30.84 35.25
CA GLU A 32 38.99 31.49 33.93
C GLU A 32 38.31 30.59 32.88
N TYR A 33 38.70 29.31 32.80
CA TYR A 33 38.10 28.35 31.89
C TYR A 33 36.59 28.19 32.14
N LYS A 34 36.16 27.98 33.40
CA LYS A 34 34.73 27.82 33.75
C LYS A 34 33.89 29.08 33.53
N ASN A 35 34.49 30.27 33.63
CA ASN A 35 33.79 31.53 33.34
C ASN A 35 33.61 31.75 31.84
N GLY A 36 34.59 31.33 31.02
CA GLY A 36 34.42 31.23 29.57
C GLY A 36 33.36 30.17 29.22
N GLU A 37 33.47 28.97 29.79
CA GLU A 37 32.60 27.82 29.50
C GLU A 37 31.13 28.10 29.78
N LYS A 38 30.78 28.80 30.87
CA LYS A 38 29.39 29.23 31.12
C LYS A 38 28.85 30.17 30.05
N LEU A 39 29.65 31.16 29.60
CA LEU A 39 29.23 32.11 28.57
C LEU A 39 29.15 31.43 27.20
N GLY A 40 30.03 30.46 26.95
CA GLY A 40 29.96 29.54 25.82
C GLY A 40 28.69 28.70 25.83
N GLU A 41 28.45 27.94 26.91
CA GLU A 41 27.26 27.09 27.09
C GLU A 41 25.97 27.89 26.87
N TYR A 42 25.98 29.16 27.27
CA TYR A 42 24.88 30.08 27.06
C TYR A 42 24.66 30.40 25.58
N PHE A 43 25.61 31.06 24.90
CA PHE A 43 25.43 31.45 23.50
C PHE A 43 25.25 30.26 22.55
N GLY A 44 25.97 29.16 22.82
CA GLY A 44 25.82 27.91 22.09
C GLY A 44 24.38 27.42 22.10
N TYR A 45 23.76 27.31 23.28
CA TYR A 45 22.39 26.81 23.42
C TYR A 45 21.39 27.53 22.51
N TYR A 46 21.42 28.87 22.52
CA TYR A 46 20.46 29.68 21.79
C TYR A 46 20.72 29.75 20.30
N ASP A 47 21.99 29.76 19.87
CA ASP A 47 22.29 29.58 18.44
C ASP A 47 21.89 28.18 17.98
N GLY A 48 22.06 27.15 18.80
CA GLY A 48 21.59 25.80 18.54
C GLY A 48 20.08 25.75 18.33
N ILE A 49 19.28 26.35 19.22
CA ILE A 49 17.82 26.50 19.06
C ILE A 49 17.48 27.23 17.75
N LEU A 50 18.14 28.37 17.48
CA LEU A 50 17.87 29.19 16.30
C LEU A 50 18.24 28.49 14.99
N GLU A 51 19.28 27.66 14.99
CA GLU A 51 19.65 26.82 13.86
C GLU A 51 18.69 25.64 13.73
N GLY A 52 18.29 25.00 14.83
CA GLY A 52 17.31 23.92 14.88
C GLY A 52 15.97 24.33 14.26
N PHE A 53 15.49 25.54 14.54
CA PHE A 53 14.27 26.09 13.92
C PHE A 53 14.34 26.23 12.39
N LYS A 54 15.53 26.34 11.78
CA LYS A 54 15.66 26.33 10.30
C LYS A 54 15.44 24.93 9.71
N TYR A 55 15.70 23.88 10.48
CA TYR A 55 15.68 22.48 10.02
C TYR A 55 14.53 21.65 10.64
N LEU A 56 13.74 22.22 11.55
CA LEU A 56 12.59 21.61 12.23
C LEU A 56 11.55 20.97 11.28
N TYR A 57 11.50 21.46 10.04
CA TYR A 57 10.59 20.98 8.98
C TYR A 57 11.35 20.61 7.69
N ALA A 58 12.64 20.29 7.77
CA ALA A 58 13.48 19.93 6.61
C ALA A 58 13.69 18.40 6.54
N ILE A 59 12.85 17.71 5.76
CA ILE A 59 12.73 16.24 5.78
C ILE A 59 14.00 15.51 5.28
N ASP A 60 14.63 15.95 4.19
CA ASP A 60 15.67 15.15 3.51
C ASP A 60 17.14 15.43 3.91
N ILE A 61 17.46 16.58 4.52
CA ILE A 61 18.81 16.85 5.03
C ILE A 61 18.73 17.66 6.32
N THR A 62 18.91 16.98 7.46
CA THR A 62 19.44 17.62 8.68
C THR A 62 20.97 17.61 8.59
N PRO A 63 21.63 18.78 8.50
CA PRO A 63 23.09 18.81 8.45
C PRO A 63 23.69 18.26 9.75
N ASN A 64 24.88 17.66 9.66
CA ASN A 64 25.62 17.28 10.85
C ASN A 64 25.95 18.55 11.64
N TYR A 65 25.64 18.59 12.94
CA TYR A 65 25.88 19.75 13.81
C TYR A 65 27.36 20.18 13.85
N LYS A 66 28.29 19.30 13.45
CA LYS A 66 29.72 19.63 13.31
C LYS A 66 30.03 20.49 12.08
N ASP A 67 29.21 20.39 11.04
CA ASP A 67 29.38 21.11 9.77
C ASP A 67 28.67 22.48 9.81
N LEU A 68 27.88 22.74 10.85
CA LEU A 68 27.14 24.00 11.09
C LEU A 68 27.88 25.01 11.99
N ILE A 69 29.07 24.67 12.52
CA ILE A 69 29.76 25.48 13.53
C ILE A 69 31.22 25.71 13.15
N ASP A 70 31.45 26.68 12.26
CA ASP A 70 32.80 27.18 11.99
C ASP A 70 33.34 27.99 13.19
N ARG A 71 34.53 27.62 13.66
CA ARG A 71 35.17 28.24 14.83
C ARG A 71 35.50 29.72 14.59
N TYR A 72 35.97 30.08 13.40
CA TYR A 72 36.34 31.45 13.07
C TYR A 72 35.10 32.33 12.90
N GLU A 73 33.99 31.82 12.36
CA GLU A 73 32.71 32.54 12.35
C GLU A 73 32.18 32.78 13.77
N VAL A 74 32.23 31.78 14.66
CA VAL A 74 31.83 31.95 16.08
C VAL A 74 32.74 32.94 16.80
N GLU A 75 34.06 32.79 16.69
CA GLU A 75 35.03 33.69 17.34
C GLU A 75 34.96 35.12 16.77
N ASN A 76 34.63 35.30 15.49
CA ASN A 76 34.43 36.62 14.89
C ASN A 76 33.05 37.23 15.22
N LYS A 77 32.02 36.40 15.44
CA LYS A 77 30.67 36.81 15.88
C LYS A 77 30.65 37.23 17.35
N TYR A 78 31.38 36.53 18.21
CA TYR A 78 31.51 36.81 19.65
C TYR A 78 32.79 37.59 20.01
N LYS A 79 33.47 38.14 19.01
CA LYS A 79 34.79 38.78 19.10
C LYS A 79 34.94 39.81 20.21
N TYR A 80 33.89 40.58 20.49
CA TYR A 80 33.87 41.56 21.59
C TYR A 80 34.13 40.90 22.96
N TYR A 81 33.54 39.73 23.20
CA TYR A 81 33.69 38.96 24.44
C TYR A 81 35.04 38.21 24.53
N LEU A 82 35.74 38.02 23.41
CA LEU A 82 36.90 37.11 23.30
C LEU A 82 38.24 37.85 23.07
N ASN A 83 38.23 39.00 22.39
CA ASN A 83 39.43 39.73 21.97
C ASN A 83 40.37 40.15 23.12
N ASN A 84 39.79 40.45 24.29
CA ASN A 84 40.51 41.00 25.45
C ASN A 84 40.71 39.98 26.58
N GLN A 85 40.36 38.71 26.34
CA GLN A 85 40.40 37.64 27.34
C GLN A 85 41.62 36.73 27.17
N SER A 86 41.86 35.85 28.16
CA SER A 86 42.91 34.83 28.05
C SER A 86 42.52 33.73 27.06
N ASN A 87 43.52 33.07 26.47
CA ASN A 87 43.28 31.89 25.62
C ASN A 87 42.51 30.80 26.37
N VAL A 88 42.72 30.66 27.69
CA VAL A 88 42.05 29.69 28.56
C VAL A 88 40.56 30.00 28.69
N TYR A 89 40.19 31.29 28.83
CA TYR A 89 38.80 31.73 28.79
C TYR A 89 38.16 31.46 27.42
N ASN A 90 38.87 31.74 26.32
CA ASN A 90 38.37 31.55 24.96
C ASN A 90 38.22 30.06 24.59
N GLU A 91 39.11 29.19 25.10
CA GLU A 91 38.97 27.72 24.97
C GLU A 91 37.78 27.20 25.78
N GLY A 92 37.58 27.69 27.00
CA GLY A 92 36.37 27.42 27.79
C GLY A 92 35.10 27.84 27.06
N PHE A 93 35.07 29.06 26.53
CA PHE A 93 33.95 29.58 25.74
C PHE A 93 33.62 28.66 24.56
N MET A 94 34.62 28.26 23.76
CA MET A 94 34.36 27.36 22.64
C MET A 94 33.89 25.97 23.11
N SER A 95 34.46 25.42 24.19
CA SER A 95 33.99 24.14 24.80
C SER A 95 32.49 24.19 25.11
N GLY A 96 32.07 25.18 25.91
CA GLY A 96 30.67 25.36 26.29
C GLY A 96 29.77 25.60 25.09
N TYR A 97 30.21 26.44 24.15
CA TYR A 97 29.44 26.76 22.94
C TYR A 97 29.13 25.50 22.13
N TYR A 98 30.13 24.69 21.81
CA TYR A 98 29.93 23.41 21.12
C TYR A 98 29.02 22.47 21.93
N ALA A 99 29.27 22.34 23.24
CA ALA A 99 28.55 21.41 24.11
C ALA A 99 27.04 21.73 24.20
N SER A 100 26.66 23.01 24.26
CA SER A 100 25.26 23.43 24.41
C SER A 100 24.53 23.73 23.10
N PHE A 101 25.22 24.12 22.03
CA PHE A 101 24.61 24.23 20.70
C PHE A 101 23.96 22.90 20.29
N ILE A 102 24.64 21.80 20.56
CA ILE A 102 24.12 20.44 20.31
C ILE A 102 22.85 20.18 21.15
N LYS A 103 22.77 20.67 22.40
CA LYS A 103 21.59 20.52 23.26
C LYS A 103 20.40 21.27 22.64
N GLY A 104 20.56 22.57 22.39
CA GLY A 104 19.49 23.44 21.87
C GLY A 104 18.98 23.03 20.48
N TYR A 105 19.90 22.65 19.58
CA TYR A 105 19.56 22.15 18.25
C TYR A 105 18.70 20.88 18.32
N ASN A 106 19.09 19.92 19.17
CA ASN A 106 18.37 18.67 19.32
C ASN A 106 17.08 18.78 20.14
N GLU A 107 16.94 19.78 21.02
CA GLU A 107 15.70 20.01 21.78
C GLU A 107 14.55 20.38 20.85
N ILE A 108 14.79 21.25 19.87
CA ILE A 108 13.83 21.63 18.84
C ILE A 108 13.45 20.43 17.95
N LEU A 109 14.44 19.68 17.43
CA LEU A 109 14.18 18.60 16.47
C LEU A 109 13.50 17.35 17.07
N LYS A 110 13.51 17.16 18.40
CA LYS A 110 12.95 15.96 19.05
C LYS A 110 11.46 16.03 19.36
N GLY A 111 10.79 17.17 19.09
CA GLY A 111 9.40 17.40 19.50
C GLY A 111 8.31 16.68 18.69
N ASN A 112 8.58 16.31 17.44
CA ASN A 112 7.54 15.89 16.50
C ASN A 112 7.46 14.38 16.26
N ASN A 113 6.32 13.79 16.64
CA ASN A 113 5.84 12.50 16.14
C ASN A 113 4.30 12.59 16.04
N PRO A 114 3.73 13.11 14.93
CA PRO A 114 2.32 13.49 14.89
C PRO A 114 1.40 12.27 14.73
N SER A 115 0.54 12.05 15.73
CA SER A 115 -0.74 11.35 15.53
C SER A 115 -1.81 12.34 15.09
N ASP A 116 -2.85 11.84 14.42
CA ASP A 116 -3.92 12.66 13.83
C ASP A 116 -4.69 13.57 14.82
N ASP A 117 -5.45 14.51 14.25
CA ASP A 117 -6.48 15.38 14.89
C ASP A 117 -6.05 16.76 15.48
N ALA A 118 -4.83 17.27 15.20
CA ALA A 118 -4.27 18.45 15.90
C ALA A 118 -3.94 19.73 15.07
N ASP A 119 -4.21 19.78 13.75
CA ASP A 119 -3.51 20.71 12.83
C ASP A 119 -3.90 22.21 12.90
N LEU A 120 -4.94 22.61 13.64
CA LEU A 120 -5.19 24.03 13.98
C LEU A 120 -4.52 24.44 15.30
N ASN A 121 -4.53 23.57 16.32
CA ASN A 121 -3.97 23.91 17.64
C ASN A 121 -2.44 24.03 17.61
N ILE A 122 -1.74 23.13 16.89
CA ILE A 122 -0.26 23.12 16.82
C ILE A 122 0.28 24.43 16.23
N ARG A 123 -0.32 24.91 15.13
CA ARG A 123 0.08 26.18 14.48
C ARG A 123 0.01 27.37 15.44
N ASN A 124 -0.94 27.34 16.37
CA ASN A 124 -1.17 28.42 17.32
C ASN A 124 -0.30 28.30 18.59
N THR A 125 0.08 27.08 19.00
CA THR A 125 1.04 26.89 20.11
C THR A 125 2.47 27.25 19.73
N ASP A 126 2.97 26.82 18.57
CA ASP A 126 4.35 27.14 18.14
C ASP A 126 4.55 28.65 17.96
N TYR A 127 3.53 29.32 17.40
CA TYR A 127 3.48 30.77 17.23
C TYR A 127 3.45 31.49 18.58
N ALA A 128 2.64 31.01 19.54
CA ALA A 128 2.60 31.54 20.90
C ALA A 128 3.92 31.33 21.66
N ASP A 129 4.58 30.18 21.50
CA ASP A 129 5.85 29.87 22.17
C ASP A 129 6.95 30.84 21.70
N MET A 130 7.11 31.00 20.37
CA MET A 130 8.11 31.90 19.78
C MET A 130 7.84 33.37 20.16
N LEU A 131 6.59 33.83 20.01
CA LEU A 131 6.24 35.21 20.35
C LEU A 131 6.40 35.48 21.85
N GLY A 132 6.08 34.51 22.70
CA GLY A 132 6.27 34.61 24.14
C GLY A 132 7.72 34.85 24.50
N LEU A 133 8.63 33.97 24.07
CA LEU A 133 10.07 34.08 24.33
C LEU A 133 10.62 35.44 23.89
N LEU A 134 10.42 35.78 22.61
CA LEU A 134 10.96 37.00 22.00
C LEU A 134 10.38 38.29 22.61
N THR A 135 9.11 38.30 23.00
CA THR A 135 8.50 39.49 23.64
C THR A 135 8.93 39.62 25.10
N GLY A 136 9.06 38.49 25.82
CA GLY A 136 9.62 38.46 27.17
C GLY A 136 11.02 39.04 27.23
N GLU A 137 11.90 38.59 26.33
CA GLU A 137 13.29 39.03 26.23
C GLU A 137 13.42 40.56 26.07
N VAL A 138 12.66 41.15 25.14
CA VAL A 138 12.65 42.61 24.92
C VAL A 138 12.17 43.37 26.16
N TYR A 139 11.26 42.79 26.95
CA TYR A 139 10.81 43.39 28.20
C TYR A 139 11.84 43.25 29.32
N GLY A 140 12.56 42.13 29.40
CA GLY A 140 13.64 41.90 30.38
C GLY A 140 14.80 42.87 30.19
N PHE A 141 15.29 43.00 28.96
CA PHE A 141 16.28 44.00 28.55
C PHE A 141 15.86 45.42 28.94
N LYS A 142 14.63 45.80 28.57
CA LYS A 142 14.05 47.12 28.83
C LYS A 142 13.94 47.44 30.33
N ASP A 143 13.50 46.49 31.15
CA ASP A 143 13.34 46.72 32.60
C ASP A 143 14.67 46.69 33.36
N TYR A 144 15.66 45.92 32.91
CA TYR A 144 17.05 46.02 33.40
C TYR A 144 17.61 47.43 33.18
N TYR A 145 17.57 47.94 31.95
CA TYR A 145 18.07 49.28 31.65
C TYR A 145 17.22 50.41 32.26
N ALA A 146 15.97 50.12 32.66
CA ALA A 146 15.16 51.00 33.50
C ALA A 146 15.55 50.99 35.00
N SER A 147 16.57 50.23 35.39
CA SER A 147 17.00 50.04 36.80
C SER A 147 15.88 49.53 37.73
N LYS A 148 14.99 48.67 37.21
CA LYS A 148 13.96 47.98 38.00
C LYS A 148 14.45 46.61 38.45
N ASP A 149 13.95 46.12 39.57
CA ASP A 149 14.21 44.74 40.01
C ASP A 149 13.65 43.69 39.02
N LEU A 150 14.32 42.53 38.93
CA LEU A 150 13.88 41.37 38.15
C LEU A 150 12.51 40.85 38.65
N ASN A 151 11.43 41.28 38.01
CA ASN A 151 10.06 40.93 38.40
C ASN A 151 9.17 40.59 37.18
N PRO A 152 9.34 39.40 36.56
CA PRO A 152 8.59 38.98 35.38
C PRO A 152 7.05 39.07 35.52
N PRO A 153 6.43 38.72 36.68
CA PRO A 153 4.99 38.91 36.88
C PRO A 153 4.51 40.36 36.77
N SER A 154 5.34 41.35 37.12
CA SER A 154 4.99 42.78 37.03
C SER A 154 5.16 43.38 35.63
N ALA A 155 5.92 42.70 34.76
CA ALA A 155 6.23 43.16 33.41
C ALA A 155 5.40 42.48 32.31
N LEU A 156 4.67 41.41 32.65
CA LEU A 156 3.80 40.66 31.74
C LEU A 156 2.64 41.56 31.25
N PRO A 157 2.46 41.75 29.92
CA PRO A 157 1.30 42.47 29.37
C PRO A 157 -0.03 41.80 29.75
N SER A 158 -1.12 42.56 29.80
CA SER A 158 -2.44 42.00 30.10
C SER A 158 -2.96 41.13 28.96
N ASP A 159 -3.94 40.27 29.25
CA ASP A 159 -4.65 39.48 28.23
C ASP A 159 -5.20 40.33 27.07
N ILE A 160 -5.64 41.56 27.35
CA ILE A 160 -6.11 42.51 26.33
C ILE A 160 -4.95 43.00 25.48
N ASP A 161 -3.84 43.43 26.12
CA ASP A 161 -2.63 43.85 25.41
C ASP A 161 -2.10 42.74 24.49
N ILE A 162 -2.08 41.49 24.95
CA ILE A 162 -1.61 40.34 24.14
C ILE A 162 -2.59 40.05 22.99
N VAL A 163 -3.90 40.13 23.23
CA VAL A 163 -4.93 39.96 22.19
C VAL A 163 -4.81 41.02 21.10
N ASP A 164 -4.59 42.28 21.47
CA ASP A 164 -4.49 43.38 20.51
C ASP A 164 -3.10 43.46 19.84
N MET A 165 -2.02 43.09 20.54
CA MET A 165 -0.66 43.02 19.97
C MET A 165 -0.54 42.00 18.82
N PHE A 166 -1.30 40.91 18.84
CA PHE A 166 -1.22 39.81 17.86
C PHE A 166 -2.53 39.56 17.10
N ASP A 167 -3.45 40.54 17.12
CA ASP A 167 -4.81 40.47 16.57
C ASP A 167 -5.49 39.11 16.78
N LEU A 168 -5.53 38.67 18.04
CA LEU A 168 -6.14 37.39 18.40
C LEU A 168 -7.68 37.45 18.35
N ASN A 169 -8.24 38.63 18.06
CA ASN A 169 -9.69 38.84 17.98
C ASN A 169 -10.38 38.02 16.89
N ARG A 170 -9.63 37.63 15.86
CA ARG A 170 -10.07 36.75 14.77
C ARG A 170 -10.15 35.25 15.11
N PHE A 171 -9.54 34.79 16.21
CA PHE A 171 -9.56 33.37 16.61
C PHE A 171 -10.70 33.05 17.58
N ASN A 172 -11.14 31.78 17.60
CA ASN A 172 -12.15 31.30 18.54
C ASN A 172 -11.62 31.29 19.99
N TYR A 173 -12.53 31.07 20.96
CA TYR A 173 -12.20 31.14 22.38
C TYR A 173 -11.15 30.10 22.83
N GLN A 174 -11.21 28.86 22.34
CA GLN A 174 -10.29 27.80 22.74
C GLN A 174 -8.89 28.05 22.21
N ASP A 175 -8.77 28.40 20.92
CA ASP A 175 -7.49 28.72 20.28
C ASP A 175 -6.84 29.95 20.94
N ARG A 176 -7.62 31.01 21.18
CA ARG A 176 -7.16 32.23 21.86
C ARG A 176 -6.69 31.94 23.29
N HIS A 177 -7.41 31.11 24.03
CA HIS A 177 -7.02 30.70 25.37
C HIS A 177 -5.77 29.81 25.37
N SER A 178 -5.61 28.93 24.38
CA SER A 178 -4.40 28.13 24.17
C SER A 178 -3.18 29.02 23.93
N PHE A 179 -3.26 29.95 22.96
CA PHE A 179 -2.23 30.94 22.68
C PHE A 179 -1.84 31.74 23.92
N LEU A 180 -2.83 32.30 24.64
CA LEU A 180 -2.59 33.15 25.82
C LEU A 180 -1.83 32.40 26.93
N ASN A 181 -2.12 31.12 27.16
CA ASN A 181 -1.41 30.34 28.19
C ASN A 181 0.04 30.02 27.79
N THR A 182 0.24 29.59 26.55
CA THR A 182 1.57 29.26 25.99
C THR A 182 2.46 30.51 25.92
N PHE A 183 1.94 31.62 25.39
CA PHE A 183 2.64 32.91 25.35
C PHE A 183 3.07 33.38 26.74
N LYS A 184 2.17 33.37 27.73
CA LYS A 184 2.48 33.85 29.11
C LYS A 184 3.51 32.97 29.82
N LYS A 185 3.55 31.67 29.52
CA LYS A 185 4.61 30.76 30.01
C LYS A 185 5.96 31.21 29.44
N LYS A 186 6.07 31.25 28.11
CA LYS A 186 7.32 31.59 27.41
C LYS A 186 7.80 33.02 27.62
N PHE A 187 6.89 33.98 27.81
CA PHE A 187 7.24 35.35 28.18
C PHE A 187 8.07 35.38 29.48
N ARG A 188 7.76 34.54 30.46
CA ARG A 188 8.51 34.50 31.74
C ARG A 188 9.90 33.91 31.55
N GLU A 189 10.02 32.87 30.73
CA GLU A 189 11.30 32.26 30.34
C GLU A 189 12.18 33.32 29.64
N GLY A 190 11.67 33.96 28.58
CA GLY A 190 12.38 35.00 27.84
C GLY A 190 12.69 36.26 28.65
N TYR A 191 11.82 36.68 29.58
CA TYR A 191 12.06 37.88 30.40
C TYR A 191 13.24 37.70 31.36
N VAL A 192 13.31 36.56 32.05
CA VAL A 192 14.45 36.25 32.92
C VAL A 192 15.73 36.19 32.09
N GLU A 193 15.66 35.59 30.90
CA GLU A 193 16.77 35.52 29.95
C GLU A 193 17.25 36.92 29.51
N GLY A 194 16.37 37.77 28.96
CA GLY A 194 16.73 39.11 28.49
C GLY A 194 17.26 40.03 29.59
N TYR A 195 16.73 39.94 30.81
CA TYR A 195 17.24 40.68 31.95
C TYR A 195 18.63 40.18 32.39
N THR A 196 18.85 38.86 32.38
CA THR A 196 20.15 38.27 32.76
C THR A 196 21.24 38.48 31.71
N LYS A 197 20.90 38.61 30.41
CA LYS A 197 21.83 39.07 29.36
C LYS A 197 22.43 40.42 29.70
N SER A 198 21.60 41.43 29.91
CA SER A 198 22.10 42.80 30.13
C SER A 198 22.78 43.02 31.47
N ASN A 199 22.53 42.17 32.47
CA ASN A 199 23.31 42.15 33.70
C ASN A 199 24.78 41.67 33.53
N LEU A 200 25.18 41.26 32.32
CA LEU A 200 26.56 40.95 31.95
C LEU A 200 27.22 42.04 31.07
N GLU A 201 26.47 43.09 30.70
CA GLU A 201 26.93 44.15 29.79
C GLU A 201 27.57 45.31 30.58
N ILE A 202 28.60 45.95 30.01
CA ILE A 202 29.38 47.02 30.67
C ILE A 202 28.70 48.39 30.44
N ILE A 203 28.99 49.35 31.33
CA ILE A 203 28.38 50.70 31.35
C ILE A 203 28.57 51.41 29.99
N LYS A 204 27.44 51.62 29.29
CA LYS A 204 27.31 52.29 27.98
C LYS A 204 28.14 53.58 27.89
N LEU A 205 29.07 53.67 26.93
CA LEU A 205 29.75 54.94 26.60
C LEU A 205 30.07 55.14 25.11
N SER A 206 29.80 54.16 24.22
CA SER A 206 30.23 54.20 22.81
C SER A 206 29.11 54.00 21.78
N TYR A 207 29.39 54.47 20.56
CA TYR A 207 28.54 54.24 19.38
C TYR A 207 28.40 52.76 19.04
N ASP A 208 29.48 51.98 19.17
CA ASP A 208 29.49 50.55 18.80
C ASP A 208 28.68 49.67 19.77
N GLU A 209 28.70 49.99 21.07
CA GLU A 209 27.78 49.37 22.06
C GLU A 209 26.32 49.70 21.72
N GLY A 210 26.04 50.96 21.39
CA GLY A 210 24.72 51.38 20.90
C GLY A 210 24.29 50.57 19.68
N LEU A 211 25.15 50.50 18.66
CA LEU A 211 24.94 49.74 17.43
C LEU A 211 24.61 48.28 17.72
N HIS A 212 25.40 47.60 18.57
CA HIS A 212 25.17 46.19 18.89
C HIS A 212 23.89 45.95 19.68
N HIS A 213 23.58 46.75 20.70
CA HIS A 213 22.33 46.63 21.46
C HIS A 213 21.11 46.94 20.57
N GLY A 214 21.24 47.92 19.68
CA GLY A 214 20.25 48.24 18.65
C GLY A 214 20.02 47.05 17.72
N GLU A 215 21.09 46.50 17.12
CA GLU A 215 21.00 45.32 16.25
C GLU A 215 20.37 44.12 16.96
N TYR A 216 20.66 43.91 18.24
CA TYR A 216 20.11 42.81 19.03
C TYR A 216 18.59 42.89 19.12
N ILE A 217 18.07 44.03 19.60
CA ILE A 217 16.63 44.25 19.79
C ILE A 217 15.89 44.40 18.46
N GLY A 218 16.52 45.05 17.47
CA GLY A 218 16.02 45.14 16.10
C GLY A 218 15.84 43.75 15.47
N LYS A 219 16.84 42.86 15.61
CA LYS A 219 16.77 41.47 15.12
C LYS A 219 15.62 40.69 15.74
N ILE A 220 15.36 40.87 17.04
CA ILE A 220 14.27 40.21 17.75
C ILE A 220 12.90 40.71 17.28
N LEU A 221 12.70 42.04 17.23
CA LEU A 221 11.42 42.63 16.83
C LEU A 221 11.13 42.41 15.34
N GLY A 222 12.15 42.49 14.46
CA GLY A 222 11.98 42.17 13.04
C GLY A 222 11.50 40.73 12.83
N ARG A 223 12.07 39.75 13.54
CA ARG A 223 11.60 38.35 13.53
C ARG A 223 10.15 38.22 13.99
N ASN A 224 9.82 38.88 15.11
CA ASN A 224 8.48 38.87 15.71
C ASN A 224 7.44 39.40 14.71
N TYR A 225 7.65 40.58 14.12
CA TYR A 225 6.73 41.14 13.13
C TYR A 225 6.77 40.44 11.77
N GLY A 226 7.90 39.85 11.37
CA GLY A 226 8.01 39.05 10.14
C GLY A 226 7.24 37.74 10.24
N ALA A 227 7.23 37.12 11.41
CA ALA A 227 6.35 35.99 11.72
C ALA A 227 4.88 36.45 11.83
N LYS A 228 4.59 37.54 12.56
CA LYS A 228 3.24 38.08 12.74
C LYS A 228 2.55 38.37 11.40
N ASP A 229 3.16 39.18 10.55
CA ASP A 229 2.59 39.53 9.24
C ASP A 229 2.35 38.25 8.41
N TYR A 230 3.25 37.27 8.47
CA TYR A 230 3.06 35.99 7.80
C TYR A 230 1.85 35.20 8.34
N PHE A 231 1.75 34.97 9.66
CA PHE A 231 0.62 34.28 10.30
C PHE A 231 -0.71 35.08 10.25
N GLU A 232 -0.66 36.34 9.82
CA GLU A 232 -1.83 37.18 9.53
C GLU A 232 -2.28 37.13 8.06
N ASN A 233 -1.57 36.42 7.17
CA ASN A 233 -1.70 36.53 5.71
C ASN A 233 -1.51 37.99 5.21
N ASN A 234 -0.83 38.82 5.99
CA ASN A 234 -0.44 40.17 5.63
C ASN A 234 0.72 40.13 4.63
N THR A 235 0.68 40.94 3.58
CA THR A 235 1.78 41.01 2.59
C THR A 235 3.10 41.48 3.20
N LEU A 236 4.23 40.93 2.72
CA LEU A 236 5.59 41.33 3.10
C LEU A 236 5.77 42.85 3.00
N ASN A 237 5.85 43.52 4.15
CA ASN A 237 6.06 44.96 4.27
C ASN A 237 6.63 45.29 5.67
N TYR A 238 7.95 45.31 5.81
CA TYR A 238 8.61 45.56 7.10
C TYR A 238 8.24 46.91 7.72
N THR A 239 7.88 47.91 6.91
CA THR A 239 7.49 49.25 7.39
C THR A 239 6.11 49.28 8.07
N ARG A 240 5.27 48.25 7.89
CA ARG A 240 3.90 48.16 8.44
C ARG A 240 3.86 48.36 9.95
N ASN A 241 4.78 47.72 10.66
CA ASN A 241 4.82 47.66 12.13
C ASN A 241 6.09 48.30 12.71
N MET A 242 6.87 49.02 11.89
CA MET A 242 8.17 49.57 12.29
C MET A 242 8.02 50.76 13.24
N PRO A 243 8.58 50.72 14.48
CA PRO A 243 8.52 51.85 15.41
C PRO A 243 9.26 53.10 14.88
N SER A 244 8.74 54.29 15.19
CA SER A 244 9.43 55.56 14.90
C SER A 244 10.61 55.78 15.84
N ASP A 245 11.59 56.63 15.47
CA ASP A 245 12.75 56.93 16.30
C ASP A 245 12.37 57.43 17.70
N SER A 246 11.40 58.35 17.79
CA SER A 246 10.85 58.81 19.07
C SER A 246 10.25 57.67 19.89
N THR A 247 9.56 56.72 19.23
CA THR A 247 8.98 55.53 19.88
C THR A 247 10.07 54.57 20.37
N ILE A 248 11.19 54.41 19.64
CA ILE A 248 12.32 53.59 20.06
C ILE A 248 13.01 54.23 21.28
N ILE A 249 13.31 55.54 21.19
CA ILE A 249 13.92 56.33 22.27
C ILE A 249 13.07 56.27 23.55
N GLU A 250 11.76 56.46 23.44
CA GLU A 250 10.83 56.39 24.57
C GLU A 250 10.74 54.96 25.13
N LYS A 251 10.49 53.96 24.28
CA LYS A 251 10.23 52.56 24.70
C LYS A 251 11.44 51.90 25.34
N PHE A 252 12.66 52.30 24.97
CA PHE A 252 13.92 51.82 25.56
C PHE A 252 14.62 52.84 26.48
N LEU A 253 13.92 53.93 26.85
CA LEU A 253 14.36 54.96 27.80
C LEU A 253 15.70 55.64 27.43
N LEU A 254 16.03 55.70 26.14
CA LEU A 254 17.29 56.24 25.62
C LEU A 254 17.45 57.76 25.83
N ASN A 255 16.41 58.44 26.32
CA ASN A 255 16.38 59.87 26.67
C ASN A 255 17.43 60.31 27.72
N SER A 256 18.17 59.38 28.33
CA SER A 256 19.23 59.66 29.31
C SER A 256 20.58 59.04 28.96
N ASP A 257 20.71 58.42 27.78
CA ASP A 257 21.98 57.93 27.24
C ASP A 257 22.71 59.04 26.45
N VAL A 258 24.00 58.83 26.16
CA VAL A 258 24.81 59.76 25.33
C VAL A 258 24.42 59.70 23.85
N THR A 259 24.43 60.83 23.15
CA THR A 259 23.96 60.98 21.76
C THR A 259 24.54 59.93 20.82
N GLU A 260 25.85 59.69 20.91
CA GLU A 260 26.59 58.74 20.08
C GLU A 260 26.09 57.30 20.27
N TYR A 261 25.74 56.90 21.50
CA TYR A 261 25.14 55.60 21.79
C TYR A 261 23.71 55.51 21.22
N VAL A 262 22.91 56.58 21.34
CA VAL A 262 21.53 56.62 20.81
C VAL A 262 21.52 56.54 19.28
N GLU A 263 22.42 57.27 18.61
CA GLU A 263 22.58 57.21 17.14
C GLU A 263 22.99 55.82 16.67
N GLY A 264 23.96 55.19 17.34
CA GLY A 264 24.34 53.79 17.09
C GLY A 264 23.14 52.85 17.23
N PHE A 265 22.40 52.97 18.34
CA PHE A 265 21.23 52.13 18.63
C PHE A 265 20.15 52.23 17.55
N LEU A 266 19.78 53.44 17.12
CA LEU A 266 18.78 53.63 16.08
C LEU A 266 19.21 53.06 14.72
N VAL A 267 20.49 53.20 14.35
CA VAL A 267 21.05 52.65 13.11
C VAL A 267 21.05 51.12 13.14
N GLY A 268 21.55 50.53 14.23
CA GLY A 268 21.60 49.08 14.42
C GLY A 268 20.21 48.45 14.43
N PHE A 269 19.29 49.05 15.19
CA PHE A 269 17.90 48.61 15.28
C PHE A 269 17.22 48.55 13.92
N LYS A 270 17.28 49.63 13.14
CA LYS A 270 16.66 49.69 11.81
C LYS A 270 17.24 48.63 10.86
N ARG A 271 18.57 48.53 10.80
CA ARG A 271 19.30 47.58 9.93
C ARG A 271 18.94 46.13 10.25
N ALA A 272 18.95 45.76 11.52
CA ALA A 272 18.69 44.40 11.95
C ALA A 272 17.20 44.02 11.85
N TYR A 273 16.29 44.97 12.10
CA TYR A 273 14.85 44.77 11.97
C TYR A 273 14.45 44.46 10.52
N GLU A 274 14.84 45.31 9.56
CA GLU A 274 14.49 45.10 8.14
C GLU A 274 15.03 43.75 7.65
N LYS A 275 16.29 43.44 7.96
CA LYS A 275 16.92 42.18 7.56
C LYS A 275 16.17 40.99 8.16
N SER A 276 15.96 40.98 9.48
CA SER A 276 15.41 39.79 10.16
C SER A 276 13.91 39.59 9.93
N TYR A 277 13.14 40.67 9.69
CA TYR A 277 11.76 40.59 9.20
C TYR A 277 11.71 39.90 7.83
N ASN A 278 12.54 40.35 6.89
CA ASN A 278 12.55 39.82 5.52
C ASN A 278 13.02 38.37 5.47
N GLU A 279 14.00 37.99 6.30
CA GLU A 279 14.45 36.61 6.47
C GLU A 279 13.35 35.72 7.06
N CYS A 280 12.72 36.16 8.17
CA CYS A 280 11.70 35.39 8.88
C CYS A 280 10.45 35.15 8.01
N TYR A 281 9.87 36.21 7.44
CA TYR A 281 8.68 36.12 6.58
C TYR A 281 8.90 35.16 5.40
N ARG A 282 10.07 35.25 4.74
CA ARG A 282 10.39 34.40 3.58
C ARG A 282 10.61 32.94 3.99
N ALA A 283 11.25 32.69 5.13
CA ALA A 283 11.44 31.34 5.65
C ALA A 283 10.10 30.66 5.97
N MET A 284 9.19 31.36 6.66
CA MET A 284 7.86 30.82 6.99
C MET A 284 7.02 30.54 5.74
N ASN A 285 7.05 31.44 4.74
CA ASN A 285 6.33 31.23 3.48
C ASN A 285 6.84 30.01 2.70
N LEU A 286 8.16 29.79 2.65
CA LEU A 286 8.77 28.62 2.03
C LEU A 286 8.44 27.32 2.79
N ALA A 287 8.48 27.34 4.12
CA ALA A 287 8.22 26.17 4.96
C ALA A 287 6.77 25.68 4.83
N ILE A 288 5.77 26.56 4.87
CA ILE A 288 4.37 26.13 4.78
C ILE A 288 3.95 25.78 3.35
N HIS A 289 4.46 26.45 2.30
CA HIS A 289 4.19 25.99 0.92
C HIS A 289 4.72 24.58 0.66
N ARG A 290 5.88 24.21 1.25
CA ARG A 290 6.35 22.83 1.23
C ARG A 290 5.44 21.91 2.05
N ARG A 291 5.15 22.24 3.31
CA ARG A 291 4.34 21.38 4.19
C ARG A 291 2.92 21.12 3.66
N THR A 292 2.22 22.13 3.10
CA THR A 292 0.89 21.89 2.51
C THR A 292 0.98 21.07 1.23
N PHE A 293 1.99 21.30 0.39
CA PHE A 293 2.28 20.46 -0.77
C PHE A 293 2.60 19.01 -0.37
N GLU A 294 3.43 18.79 0.65
CA GLU A 294 3.81 17.45 1.15
C GLU A 294 2.62 16.71 1.77
N MET A 295 1.79 17.39 2.57
CA MET A 295 0.54 16.81 3.13
C MET A 295 -0.44 16.43 2.01
N GLY A 296 -0.67 17.35 1.06
CA GLY A 296 -1.49 17.09 -0.12
C GLY A 296 -0.93 15.92 -0.93
N TYR A 297 0.36 15.93 -1.23
CA TYR A 297 1.07 14.91 -2.00
C TYR A 297 0.96 13.53 -1.36
N ASN A 298 1.12 13.39 -0.05
CA ASN A 298 1.00 12.10 0.62
C ASN A 298 -0.44 11.54 0.54
N GLN A 299 -1.46 12.36 0.84
CA GLN A 299 -2.86 11.94 0.76
C GLN A 299 -3.33 11.71 -0.69
N GLY A 300 -2.82 12.54 -1.61
CA GLY A 300 -2.99 12.38 -3.05
C GLY A 300 -2.37 11.07 -3.54
N LYS A 301 -1.14 10.74 -3.11
CA LYS A 301 -0.45 9.51 -3.48
C LYS A 301 -1.22 8.28 -3.02
N ILE A 302 -1.66 8.21 -1.77
CA ILE A 302 -2.54 7.12 -1.27
C ILE A 302 -3.83 7.01 -2.11
N SER A 303 -4.48 8.15 -2.37
CA SER A 303 -5.71 8.20 -3.18
C SER A 303 -5.49 7.75 -4.63
N GLY A 304 -4.31 8.09 -5.19
CA GLY A 304 -3.85 7.68 -6.51
C GLY A 304 -3.57 6.18 -6.56
N MET A 305 -2.86 5.64 -5.56
CA MET A 305 -2.54 4.20 -5.47
C MET A 305 -3.81 3.34 -5.48
N ILE A 306 -4.80 3.67 -4.64
CA ILE A 306 -6.10 2.97 -4.59
C ILE A 306 -6.80 3.02 -5.97
N LYS A 307 -6.70 4.14 -6.68
CA LYS A 307 -7.23 4.29 -8.04
C LYS A 307 -6.44 3.44 -9.05
N GLY A 308 -5.11 3.44 -8.94
CA GLY A 308 -4.18 2.70 -9.79
C GLY A 308 -4.40 1.20 -9.68
N GLU A 309 -4.49 0.66 -8.46
CA GLU A 309 -4.79 -0.76 -8.21
C GLU A 309 -6.14 -1.14 -8.84
N THR A 310 -7.20 -0.38 -8.52
CA THR A 310 -8.56 -0.62 -9.05
C THR A 310 -8.57 -0.66 -10.58
N LYS A 311 -7.86 0.28 -11.22
CA LYS A 311 -7.82 0.37 -12.69
C LYS A 311 -6.88 -0.62 -13.36
N ALA A 312 -5.82 -1.05 -12.70
CA ALA A 312 -4.99 -2.17 -13.16
C ALA A 312 -5.79 -3.48 -13.14
N LEU A 313 -6.57 -3.72 -12.08
CA LEU A 313 -7.48 -4.88 -11.97
C LEU A 313 -8.53 -4.86 -13.08
N GLU A 314 -9.26 -3.73 -13.26
CA GLU A 314 -10.24 -3.59 -14.35
C GLU A 314 -9.61 -3.87 -15.72
N ASP A 315 -8.50 -3.19 -16.06
CA ASP A 315 -7.88 -3.32 -17.38
C ASP A 315 -7.39 -4.74 -17.65
N TYR A 316 -6.79 -5.38 -16.64
CA TYR A 316 -6.26 -6.73 -16.74
C TYR A 316 -7.37 -7.76 -16.97
N TYR A 317 -8.42 -7.75 -16.14
CA TYR A 317 -9.51 -8.73 -16.26
C TYR A 317 -10.39 -8.50 -17.51
N PHE A 318 -10.63 -7.25 -17.91
CA PHE A 318 -11.34 -6.93 -19.15
C PHE A 318 -10.46 -6.93 -20.41
N LYS A 319 -9.18 -7.35 -20.31
CA LYS A 319 -8.21 -7.44 -21.42
C LYS A 319 -8.06 -6.15 -22.22
N SER A 320 -8.15 -5.02 -21.54
CA SER A 320 -7.96 -3.70 -22.13
C SER A 320 -6.48 -3.35 -22.28
N GLU A 321 -6.16 -2.36 -23.13
CA GLU A 321 -4.79 -1.88 -23.31
C GLU A 321 -4.18 -1.40 -21.98
N LYS A 322 -2.97 -1.90 -21.63
CA LYS A 322 -2.21 -1.45 -20.47
C LYS A 322 -1.79 0.01 -20.65
N ASN A 323 -2.53 0.94 -20.07
CA ASN A 323 -2.29 2.37 -20.21
C ASN A 323 -2.96 3.15 -19.08
N TRP A 324 -2.21 3.40 -17.98
CA TRP A 324 -2.72 4.17 -16.84
C TRP A 324 -3.20 5.59 -17.22
N ARG A 325 -2.63 6.18 -18.27
CA ARG A 325 -2.94 7.56 -18.68
C ARG A 325 -4.38 7.75 -19.16
N LYS A 326 -5.07 6.69 -19.59
CA LYS A 326 -6.50 6.78 -19.96
C LYS A 326 -7.43 6.96 -18.75
N HIS A 327 -6.94 6.70 -17.54
CA HIS A 327 -7.68 6.87 -16.29
C HIS A 327 -7.40 8.22 -15.60
N LEU A 328 -6.63 9.11 -16.26
CA LEU A 328 -6.34 10.46 -15.78
C LEU A 328 -7.62 11.26 -15.52
N SER A 329 -7.80 11.70 -14.27
CA SER A 329 -8.79 12.69 -13.90
C SER A 329 -8.18 14.08 -13.92
N THR A 330 -8.88 15.05 -14.51
CA THR A 330 -8.44 16.46 -14.47
C THR A 330 -8.48 16.99 -13.05
N GLN A 331 -7.64 17.98 -12.73
CA GLN A 331 -7.58 18.58 -11.39
C GLN A 331 -8.97 19.08 -10.92
N ALA A 332 -9.73 19.74 -11.79
CA ALA A 332 -11.12 20.18 -11.53
C ALA A 332 -12.14 19.03 -11.39
N ARG A 333 -11.80 17.79 -11.77
CA ARG A 333 -12.57 16.58 -11.42
C ARG A 333 -12.15 16.08 -10.04
N LEU A 334 -10.85 15.96 -9.78
CA LEU A 334 -10.32 15.47 -8.49
C LEU A 334 -10.76 16.35 -7.31
N ILE A 335 -10.78 17.67 -7.47
CA ILE A 335 -11.28 18.60 -6.45
C ILE A 335 -12.74 18.28 -6.04
N ARG A 336 -13.59 17.84 -6.98
CA ARG A 336 -14.98 17.39 -6.68
C ARG A 336 -15.08 15.94 -6.22
N GLU A 337 -14.15 15.09 -6.66
CA GLU A 337 -14.15 13.64 -6.35
C GLU A 337 -13.62 13.36 -4.93
N TYR A 338 -12.83 14.30 -4.38
CA TYR A 338 -12.23 14.25 -3.04
C TYR A 338 -12.59 15.46 -2.15
N ASP A 339 -13.57 16.28 -2.55
CA ASP A 339 -14.08 17.48 -1.85
C ASP A 339 -13.03 18.53 -1.42
N LEU A 340 -12.00 18.72 -2.23
CA LEU A 340 -10.87 19.64 -1.96
C LEU A 340 -11.23 21.12 -2.17
N HIS A 341 -12.51 21.49 -2.10
CA HIS A 341 -13.01 22.81 -2.45
C HIS A 341 -12.59 23.93 -1.48
N ASN A 342 -12.26 23.56 -0.24
CA ASN A 342 -11.83 24.50 0.81
C ASN A 342 -10.31 24.45 1.07
N GLU A 343 -9.56 23.67 0.29
CA GLU A 343 -8.14 23.42 0.53
C GLU A 343 -7.21 24.51 -0.02
N SER A 344 -6.01 24.58 0.56
CA SER A 344 -4.99 25.54 0.11
C SER A 344 -4.41 25.18 -1.27
N THR A 345 -4.00 26.18 -2.05
CA THR A 345 -3.44 25.96 -3.40
C THR A 345 -2.26 24.98 -3.39
N GLY A 346 -1.33 25.13 -2.44
CA GLY A 346 -0.20 24.22 -2.28
C GLY A 346 -0.63 22.78 -1.98
N TYR A 347 -1.66 22.58 -1.14
CA TYR A 347 -2.26 21.27 -0.90
C TYR A 347 -2.90 20.69 -2.17
N ILE A 348 -3.64 21.48 -2.95
CA ILE A 348 -4.30 21.03 -4.19
C ILE A 348 -3.27 20.68 -5.29
N GLU A 349 -2.16 21.41 -5.37
CA GLU A 349 -1.03 21.12 -6.27
C GLU A 349 -0.23 19.89 -5.84
N GLY A 350 -0.01 19.74 -4.52
CA GLY A 350 0.58 18.56 -3.91
C GLY A 350 -0.27 17.31 -4.16
N PHE A 351 -1.55 17.37 -3.81
CA PHE A 351 -2.52 16.27 -4.01
C PHE A 351 -2.58 15.85 -5.47
N TYR A 352 -2.64 16.80 -6.40
CA TYR A 352 -2.62 16.48 -7.82
C TYR A 352 -1.32 15.78 -8.24
N SER A 353 -0.16 16.28 -7.81
CA SER A 353 1.15 15.68 -8.11
C SER A 353 1.28 14.26 -7.54
N GLY A 354 0.97 14.08 -6.27
CA GLY A 354 1.03 12.77 -5.59
C GLY A 354 0.02 11.79 -6.18
N PHE A 355 -1.20 12.23 -6.50
CA PHE A 355 -2.23 11.39 -7.12
C PHE A 355 -1.78 10.87 -8.50
N LEU A 356 -1.15 11.69 -9.32
CA LEU A 356 -0.58 11.25 -10.60
C LEU A 356 0.52 10.20 -10.40
N GLU A 357 1.43 10.43 -9.45
CA GLU A 357 2.53 9.51 -9.15
C GLU A 357 1.98 8.17 -8.63
N GLY A 358 1.21 8.18 -7.54
CA GLY A 358 0.65 6.97 -6.93
C GLY A 358 -0.28 6.18 -7.86
N LEU A 359 -1.06 6.87 -8.71
CA LEU A 359 -1.87 6.19 -9.74
C LEU A 359 -0.99 5.49 -10.77
N SER A 360 0.11 6.10 -11.20
CA SER A 360 1.04 5.47 -12.14
C SER A 360 1.83 4.34 -11.50
N GLU A 361 2.36 4.55 -10.29
CA GLU A 361 3.20 3.61 -9.55
C GLU A 361 2.43 2.36 -9.16
N GLU A 362 1.24 2.49 -8.55
CA GLU A 362 0.43 1.33 -8.17
C GLU A 362 -0.24 0.68 -9.38
N TYR A 363 -0.61 1.43 -10.43
CA TYR A 363 -1.11 0.78 -11.65
C TYR A 363 -0.01 -0.05 -12.31
N ASP A 364 1.19 0.51 -12.51
CA ASP A 364 2.28 -0.23 -13.14
C ASP A 364 2.77 -1.37 -12.24
N THR A 365 2.85 -1.18 -10.92
CA THR A 365 3.19 -2.21 -9.93
C THR A 365 2.13 -3.31 -9.88
N LYS A 366 0.84 -2.98 -9.78
CA LYS A 366 -0.23 -3.98 -9.74
C LYS A 366 -0.42 -4.70 -11.06
N TYR A 367 -0.35 -4.00 -12.19
CA TYR A 367 -0.41 -4.66 -13.50
C TYR A 367 0.84 -5.52 -13.73
N GLN A 368 2.01 -5.08 -13.26
CA GLN A 368 3.20 -5.93 -13.24
C GLN A 368 3.04 -7.11 -12.27
N GLN A 369 2.43 -6.95 -11.11
CA GLN A 369 2.11 -8.04 -10.18
C GLN A 369 1.16 -9.05 -10.82
N LEU A 370 0.05 -8.63 -11.43
CA LEU A 370 -0.89 -9.51 -12.13
C LEU A 370 -0.22 -10.19 -13.35
N SER A 371 0.65 -9.46 -14.07
CA SER A 371 1.49 -10.03 -15.12
C SER A 371 2.56 -10.99 -14.58
N GLN A 372 3.05 -10.79 -13.36
CA GLN A 372 4.02 -11.65 -12.68
C GLN A 372 3.36 -12.80 -11.95
N GLU A 373 2.10 -12.73 -11.56
CA GLU A 373 1.29 -13.84 -11.03
C GLU A 373 0.78 -14.73 -12.18
N SER A 374 0.62 -14.17 -13.39
CA SER A 374 0.47 -14.97 -14.61
C SER A 374 1.79 -15.52 -15.15
N ALA A 375 2.94 -14.88 -14.90
CA ALA A 375 4.28 -15.42 -15.18
C ALA A 375 4.83 -16.35 -14.07
N ILE A 376 4.29 -16.25 -12.86
CA ILE A 376 4.30 -17.26 -11.78
C ILE A 376 2.98 -18.06 -11.86
N SER A 377 2.54 -18.32 -13.10
CA SER A 377 2.19 -19.69 -13.43
C SER A 377 3.34 -20.56 -12.91
N LYS A 378 3.06 -21.50 -12.01
CA LYS A 378 4.12 -22.34 -11.40
C LYS A 378 4.54 -23.42 -12.40
N THR A 379 5.10 -22.98 -13.53
CA THR A 379 5.33 -23.78 -14.72
C THR A 379 6.57 -24.64 -14.56
N LYS A 380 6.35 -25.95 -14.43
CA LYS A 380 7.39 -26.95 -14.69
C LYS A 380 7.40 -27.23 -16.19
N SER A 381 8.50 -26.97 -16.87
CA SER A 381 8.73 -27.40 -18.26
C SER A 381 9.93 -28.33 -18.34
N GLU A 382 9.75 -29.51 -18.93
CA GLU A 382 10.84 -30.46 -19.20
C GLU A 382 10.71 -31.09 -20.58
N VAL A 383 11.86 -31.55 -21.12
CA VAL A 383 11.94 -32.27 -22.39
C VAL A 383 11.92 -33.76 -22.09
N LEU A 384 10.88 -34.45 -22.54
CA LEU A 384 10.75 -35.90 -22.35
C LEU A 384 11.33 -36.65 -23.56
N PRO A 385 12.25 -37.61 -23.37
CA PRO A 385 12.79 -38.44 -24.45
C PRO A 385 11.77 -39.45 -24.99
N ILE A 386 12.07 -40.05 -26.14
CA ILE A 386 11.23 -41.08 -26.80
C ILE A 386 10.99 -42.36 -25.96
N SER A 387 11.81 -42.58 -24.94
CA SER A 387 11.63 -43.65 -23.94
C SER A 387 10.46 -43.39 -22.99
N GLY A 388 9.87 -42.19 -23.00
CA GLY A 388 8.88 -41.78 -22.00
C GLY A 388 9.49 -41.44 -20.65
N GLY A 389 8.64 -41.33 -19.63
CA GLY A 389 8.97 -41.00 -18.25
C GLY A 389 7.82 -40.29 -17.53
N GLU A 390 8.09 -39.78 -16.33
CA GLU A 390 7.13 -39.09 -15.47
C GLU A 390 7.64 -37.70 -15.07
N ILE A 391 6.77 -36.69 -15.12
CA ILE A 391 7.05 -35.29 -14.76
C ILE A 391 6.02 -34.85 -13.72
N SER A 392 6.47 -34.24 -12.63
CA SER A 392 5.61 -33.66 -11.59
C SER A 392 5.45 -32.15 -11.72
N SER A 393 4.36 -31.59 -11.20
CA SER A 393 4.16 -30.16 -10.96
C SER A 393 5.22 -29.57 -10.00
N LEU A 394 5.39 -28.24 -9.99
CA LEU A 394 6.33 -27.57 -9.07
C LEU A 394 6.00 -27.72 -7.57
N ASP A 395 4.76 -28.07 -7.23
CA ASP A 395 4.36 -28.41 -5.85
C ASP A 395 4.40 -29.92 -5.54
N GLY A 396 4.74 -30.77 -6.53
CA GLY A 396 4.85 -32.22 -6.37
C GLY A 396 3.52 -32.95 -6.17
N LYS A 397 2.39 -32.32 -6.44
CA LYS A 397 1.04 -32.85 -6.17
C LYS A 397 0.29 -33.36 -7.40
N PHE A 398 0.80 -33.12 -8.59
CA PHE A 398 0.25 -33.59 -9.86
C PHE A 398 1.37 -34.14 -10.73
N HIS A 399 1.10 -35.26 -11.41
CA HIS A 399 2.06 -36.05 -12.15
C HIS A 399 1.48 -36.40 -13.53
N ILE A 400 2.34 -36.32 -14.55
CA ILE A 400 2.05 -36.78 -15.91
C ILE A 400 3.06 -37.85 -16.26
N LYS A 401 2.58 -39.05 -16.60
CA LYS A 401 3.42 -40.17 -17.01
C LYS A 401 3.06 -40.59 -18.43
N VAL A 402 4.06 -40.55 -19.30
CA VAL A 402 3.97 -40.87 -20.73
C VAL A 402 4.86 -42.08 -21.00
N GLU A 403 4.25 -43.18 -21.41
CA GLU A 403 4.96 -44.42 -21.71
C GLU A 403 5.74 -44.39 -23.03
N SER A 404 6.69 -45.33 -23.17
CA SER A 404 7.52 -45.43 -24.37
C SER A 404 6.70 -45.64 -25.65
N GLY A 405 7.08 -44.92 -26.71
CA GLY A 405 6.41 -44.99 -28.01
C GLY A 405 4.95 -44.53 -28.01
N ILE A 406 4.53 -43.65 -27.09
CA ILE A 406 3.33 -42.81 -27.30
C ILE A 406 3.65 -41.71 -28.32
N TYR A 407 4.83 -41.09 -28.20
CA TYR A 407 5.35 -40.11 -29.14
C TYR A 407 6.64 -40.63 -29.79
N TYR A 408 6.79 -40.40 -31.10
CA TYR A 408 7.94 -40.90 -31.87
C TYR A 408 9.14 -39.94 -31.89
N ASN A 409 9.02 -38.78 -31.25
CA ASN A 409 10.05 -37.75 -31.12
C ASN A 409 10.04 -37.18 -29.69
N PRO A 410 11.15 -36.59 -29.20
CA PRO A 410 11.16 -35.89 -27.93
C PRO A 410 10.12 -34.76 -27.90
N ILE A 411 9.37 -34.70 -26.81
CA ILE A 411 8.31 -33.71 -26.57
C ILE A 411 8.74 -32.72 -25.50
N VAL A 412 8.14 -31.53 -25.47
CA VAL A 412 8.21 -30.65 -24.29
C VAL A 412 6.87 -30.70 -23.57
N ILE A 413 6.86 -31.02 -22.28
CA ILE A 413 5.67 -30.94 -21.44
C ILE A 413 5.83 -29.74 -20.51
N SER A 414 4.82 -28.88 -20.49
CA SER A 414 4.66 -27.79 -19.53
C SER A 414 3.44 -28.05 -18.65
N ILE A 415 3.63 -27.93 -17.33
CA ILE A 415 2.60 -28.04 -16.29
C ILE A 415 2.54 -26.70 -15.55
N ASP A 416 1.54 -25.88 -15.86
CA ASP A 416 1.31 -24.61 -15.16
C ASP A 416 0.31 -24.84 -14.02
N ILE A 417 0.68 -24.51 -12.78
CA ILE A 417 -0.31 -24.41 -11.69
C ILE A 417 -0.95 -23.02 -11.76
N LEU A 418 -2.28 -22.96 -11.88
CA LEU A 418 -3.04 -21.72 -12.02
C LEU A 418 -3.64 -21.26 -10.67
N PRO A 419 -3.79 -19.94 -10.44
CA PRO A 419 -4.41 -19.40 -9.22
C PRO A 419 -5.86 -19.83 -8.98
N ASP A 420 -6.26 -19.82 -7.70
CA ASP A 420 -7.59 -20.27 -7.25
C ASP A 420 -8.76 -19.39 -7.71
N ASN A 421 -8.51 -18.12 -8.04
CA ASN A 421 -9.51 -17.17 -8.50
C ASN A 421 -9.79 -17.23 -10.01
N TYR A 422 -9.07 -18.07 -10.77
CA TYR A 422 -9.14 -18.08 -12.24
C TYR A 422 -10.40 -18.75 -12.80
N TYR A 423 -11.02 -19.65 -12.03
CA TYR A 423 -12.23 -20.38 -12.44
C TYR A 423 -13.23 -20.52 -11.30
N ILE A 424 -14.48 -20.20 -11.61
CA ILE A 424 -15.61 -20.50 -10.74
C ILE A 424 -15.85 -22.02 -10.74
N ILE A 425 -16.06 -22.57 -9.56
CA ILE A 425 -16.52 -23.95 -9.33
C ILE A 425 -17.91 -23.85 -8.72
N ASP A 426 -18.84 -24.68 -9.17
CA ASP A 426 -20.21 -24.66 -8.63
C ASP A 426 -20.22 -25.04 -7.14
N SER A 427 -21.16 -24.43 -6.42
CA SER A 427 -21.60 -24.79 -5.07
C SER A 427 -21.87 -26.28 -4.87
N GLU A 428 -22.19 -27.06 -5.92
CA GLU A 428 -22.37 -28.51 -5.83
C GLU A 428 -21.06 -29.30 -5.64
N TYR A 429 -19.91 -28.69 -5.92
CA TYR A 429 -18.60 -29.34 -5.81
C TYR A 429 -17.81 -28.87 -4.58
N ILE A 430 -16.76 -29.62 -4.23
CA ILE A 430 -15.66 -29.19 -3.36
C ILE A 430 -14.37 -29.37 -4.15
N LYS A 431 -13.58 -28.30 -4.32
CA LYS A 431 -12.26 -28.42 -4.93
C LYS A 431 -11.29 -29.17 -4.00
N ALA A 432 -10.56 -30.13 -4.54
CA ALA A 432 -9.61 -30.97 -3.80
C ALA A 432 -8.16 -30.89 -4.30
N SER A 433 -7.88 -30.11 -5.35
CA SER A 433 -6.53 -29.83 -5.84
C SER A 433 -6.38 -28.38 -6.29
N ASN A 434 -5.16 -27.97 -6.66
CA ASN A 434 -4.96 -26.79 -7.50
C ASN A 434 -5.52 -27.03 -8.92
N PHE A 435 -5.65 -25.96 -9.71
CA PHE A 435 -5.88 -26.06 -11.16
C PHE A 435 -4.55 -26.27 -11.88
N TYR A 436 -4.45 -27.26 -12.77
CA TYR A 436 -3.23 -27.56 -13.53
C TYR A 436 -3.49 -27.49 -15.03
N LYS A 437 -2.80 -26.60 -15.73
CA LYS A 437 -2.82 -26.46 -17.19
C LYS A 437 -1.68 -27.25 -17.80
N VAL A 438 -2.00 -28.17 -18.70
CA VAL A 438 -1.02 -29.01 -19.41
C VAL A 438 -0.88 -28.55 -20.85
N SER A 439 0.36 -28.40 -21.30
CA SER A 439 0.71 -28.14 -22.70
C SER A 439 1.78 -29.13 -23.15
N ILE A 440 1.47 -29.97 -24.15
CA ILE A 440 2.43 -30.90 -24.76
C ILE A 440 2.78 -30.40 -26.15
N LEU A 441 4.07 -30.12 -26.39
CA LEU A 441 4.58 -29.68 -27.67
C LEU A 441 5.27 -30.85 -28.39
N ASN A 442 4.50 -31.54 -29.25
CA ASN A 442 5.01 -32.49 -30.22
C ASN A 442 5.37 -31.76 -31.52
N LYS A 443 6.66 -31.70 -31.89
CA LYS A 443 7.10 -31.06 -33.16
C LYS A 443 6.78 -31.89 -34.41
N SER A 444 6.38 -33.16 -34.26
CA SER A 444 6.25 -34.12 -35.36
C SER A 444 4.80 -34.43 -35.77
N ASN A 445 3.80 -34.05 -34.96
CA ASN A 445 2.38 -34.41 -35.10
C ASN A 445 2.10 -35.92 -35.22
N GLY A 446 3.09 -36.78 -34.93
CA GLY A 446 2.96 -38.22 -34.85
C GLY A 446 2.87 -38.69 -33.40
N GLU A 447 1.72 -39.27 -33.05
CA GLU A 447 1.45 -39.89 -31.75
C GLU A 447 0.57 -41.13 -31.91
N ASP A 448 0.77 -42.12 -31.03
CA ASP A 448 -0.02 -43.35 -30.95
C ASP A 448 -1.24 -43.16 -30.04
N ASN A 449 -2.40 -42.93 -30.67
CA ASN A 449 -3.67 -42.75 -29.97
C ASN A 449 -4.36 -44.07 -29.56
N GLN A 450 -3.71 -45.24 -29.74
CA GLN A 450 -4.18 -46.48 -29.11
C GLN A 450 -3.79 -46.53 -27.62
N LYS A 451 -2.70 -45.86 -27.25
CA LYS A 451 -2.21 -45.73 -25.87
C LYS A 451 -2.82 -44.52 -25.16
N ASP A 452 -2.62 -44.47 -23.85
CA ASP A 452 -3.08 -43.41 -22.97
C ASP A 452 -1.92 -42.77 -22.19
N ILE A 453 -2.11 -41.51 -21.81
CA ILE A 453 -1.24 -40.76 -20.91
C ILE A 453 -1.87 -40.78 -19.51
N GLU A 454 -1.09 -41.17 -18.51
CA GLU A 454 -1.50 -41.26 -17.11
C GLU A 454 -1.41 -39.87 -16.46
N LEU A 455 -2.51 -39.41 -15.88
CA LEU A 455 -2.62 -38.15 -15.13
C LEU A 455 -3.00 -38.46 -13.67
N LYS A 456 -2.09 -38.17 -12.73
CA LYS A 456 -2.17 -38.63 -11.33
C LYS A 456 -2.02 -37.47 -10.36
N PHE A 457 -2.92 -37.35 -9.38
CA PHE A 457 -3.00 -36.24 -8.43
C PHE A 457 -2.99 -36.77 -7.00
N GLU A 458 -2.26 -36.12 -6.10
CA GLU A 458 -2.32 -36.39 -4.65
C GLU A 458 -3.77 -36.18 -4.14
N TYR A 459 -4.33 -37.19 -3.46
CA TYR A 459 -5.74 -37.17 -3.04
C TYR A 459 -6.04 -38.02 -1.81
N TYR A 460 -6.58 -37.38 -0.77
CA TYR A 460 -6.97 -38.00 0.50
C TYR A 460 -8.48 -37.84 0.81
N GLY A 461 -9.29 -37.50 -0.20
CA GLY A 461 -10.72 -37.27 -0.03
C GLY A 461 -11.56 -38.55 -0.08
N LYS A 462 -12.89 -38.39 -0.10
CA LYS A 462 -13.84 -39.52 -0.17
C LYS A 462 -13.80 -40.21 -1.53
N ASN A 463 -14.29 -41.45 -1.58
CA ASN A 463 -14.50 -42.28 -2.77
C ASN A 463 -15.48 -41.71 -3.83
N TYR A 464 -15.82 -40.42 -3.77
CA TYR A 464 -16.63 -39.68 -4.75
C TYR A 464 -15.85 -38.54 -5.41
N GLY A 465 -14.55 -38.40 -5.12
CA GLY A 465 -13.64 -37.57 -5.90
C GLY A 465 -13.59 -37.96 -7.38
N GLY A 466 -13.22 -37.00 -8.21
CA GLY A 466 -13.03 -37.19 -9.64
C GLY A 466 -12.08 -36.15 -10.20
N ILE A 467 -11.36 -36.50 -11.26
CA ILE A 467 -10.58 -35.57 -12.07
C ILE A 467 -11.53 -35.00 -13.14
N TYR A 468 -11.49 -33.69 -13.33
CA TYR A 468 -12.32 -32.95 -14.28
C TYR A 468 -11.41 -32.13 -15.20
N LYS A 469 -11.72 -32.13 -16.50
CA LYS A 469 -11.09 -31.25 -17.50
C LYS A 469 -12.03 -30.09 -17.81
N LEU A 470 -11.49 -28.88 -17.94
CA LEU A 470 -12.26 -27.74 -18.43
C LEU A 470 -12.47 -27.87 -19.95
N SER A 471 -13.72 -27.89 -20.41
CA SER A 471 -14.05 -27.90 -21.84
C SER A 471 -15.29 -27.04 -22.09
N ASN A 472 -15.20 -26.11 -23.05
CA ASN A 472 -16.26 -25.15 -23.39
C ASN A 472 -16.85 -24.37 -22.18
N GLY A 473 -16.04 -24.13 -21.14
CA GLY A 473 -16.45 -23.45 -19.91
C GLY A 473 -17.10 -24.36 -18.85
N LEU A 474 -17.26 -25.65 -19.12
CA LEU A 474 -17.82 -26.63 -18.20
C LEU A 474 -16.74 -27.57 -17.64
N TRP A 475 -16.91 -28.00 -16.39
CA TRP A 475 -16.07 -29.02 -15.75
C TRP A 475 -16.54 -30.42 -16.14
N LEU A 476 -15.75 -31.11 -16.94
CA LEU A 476 -16.10 -32.39 -17.53
C LEU A 476 -15.36 -33.55 -16.84
N TYR A 477 -16.10 -34.45 -16.18
CA TYR A 477 -15.52 -35.59 -15.47
C TYR A 477 -14.77 -36.54 -16.41
N LEU A 478 -13.60 -37.00 -15.97
CA LEU A 478 -12.81 -38.06 -16.60
C LEU A 478 -12.85 -39.33 -15.73
N PRO A 479 -12.94 -40.55 -16.31
CA PRO A 479 -12.94 -41.79 -15.53
C PRO A 479 -11.75 -41.86 -14.58
N SER A 480 -12.04 -41.86 -13.27
CA SER A 480 -11.04 -41.66 -12.22
C SER A 480 -10.96 -42.85 -11.28
N TYR A 481 -9.74 -43.27 -10.97
CA TYR A 481 -9.40 -44.39 -10.09
C TYR A 481 -8.69 -43.84 -8.85
N ILE A 482 -9.11 -44.26 -7.65
CA ILE A 482 -8.55 -43.76 -6.37
C ILE A 482 -7.78 -44.90 -5.71
N GLU A 483 -6.47 -44.74 -5.58
CA GLU A 483 -5.54 -45.76 -5.07
C GLU A 483 -4.46 -45.09 -4.20
N ASP A 484 -4.23 -45.63 -3.00
CA ASP A 484 -3.13 -45.33 -2.07
C ASP A 484 -2.62 -43.86 -2.03
N GLY A 485 -3.52 -42.93 -1.74
CA GLY A 485 -3.21 -41.51 -1.55
C GLY A 485 -3.19 -40.68 -2.84
N TYR A 486 -3.58 -41.27 -3.97
CA TYR A 486 -3.69 -40.62 -5.27
C TYR A 486 -5.07 -40.85 -5.91
N ILE A 487 -5.40 -39.98 -6.86
CA ILE A 487 -6.46 -40.19 -7.86
C ILE A 487 -5.85 -40.08 -9.25
N THR A 488 -6.17 -41.02 -10.12
CA THR A 488 -5.54 -41.20 -11.43
C THR A 488 -6.61 -41.29 -12.53
N THR A 489 -6.33 -40.69 -13.69
CA THR A 489 -7.11 -40.87 -14.93
C THR A 489 -6.18 -41.11 -16.11
N TYR A 490 -6.75 -41.55 -17.23
CA TYR A 490 -6.05 -41.91 -18.46
C TYR A 490 -6.70 -41.14 -19.61
N VAL A 491 -5.89 -40.44 -20.41
CA VAL A 491 -6.37 -39.56 -21.50
C VAL A 491 -5.60 -39.78 -22.79
N LYS A 492 -6.27 -39.59 -23.93
CA LYS A 492 -5.67 -39.83 -25.25
C LYS A 492 -4.66 -38.73 -25.63
N PRO A 493 -3.52 -39.07 -26.26
CA PRO A 493 -2.50 -38.09 -26.67
C PRO A 493 -3.02 -36.95 -27.56
N ASN A 494 -4.00 -37.22 -28.41
CA ASN A 494 -4.67 -36.21 -29.23
C ASN A 494 -5.53 -35.21 -28.43
N SER A 495 -5.99 -35.55 -27.22
CA SER A 495 -6.84 -34.66 -26.41
C SER A 495 -6.07 -33.49 -25.78
N PHE A 496 -4.74 -33.44 -25.97
CA PHE A 496 -3.87 -32.29 -25.67
C PHE A 496 -3.64 -31.33 -26.85
N ARG A 497 -4.14 -31.63 -28.06
CA ARG A 497 -3.94 -30.79 -29.26
C ARG A 497 -4.62 -29.41 -29.13
N ASP A 498 -5.69 -29.33 -28.35
CA ASP A 498 -6.43 -28.09 -28.11
C ASP A 498 -5.74 -27.18 -27.09
N LYS A 499 -6.00 -25.87 -27.22
CA LYS A 499 -5.46 -24.86 -26.32
C LYS A 499 -6.33 -24.74 -25.07
N GLY A 500 -5.82 -25.22 -23.94
CA GLY A 500 -6.45 -25.00 -22.63
C GLY A 500 -6.79 -26.27 -21.85
N ASN A 501 -5.97 -27.31 -21.95
CA ASN A 501 -6.14 -28.56 -21.21
C ASN A 501 -5.90 -28.31 -19.70
N ILE A 502 -6.96 -27.94 -18.99
CA ILE A 502 -6.91 -27.56 -17.58
C ILE A 502 -7.64 -28.62 -16.77
N TYR A 503 -6.96 -29.17 -15.77
CA TYR A 503 -7.42 -30.29 -14.97
C TYR A 503 -7.49 -29.90 -13.48
N VAL A 504 -8.47 -30.46 -12.77
CA VAL A 504 -8.67 -30.25 -11.33
C VAL A 504 -9.36 -31.47 -10.71
N VAL A 505 -9.06 -31.77 -9.46
CA VAL A 505 -9.80 -32.76 -8.67
C VAL A 505 -10.97 -32.09 -7.97
N LEU A 506 -12.19 -32.57 -8.21
CA LEU A 506 -13.42 -32.13 -7.53
C LEU A 506 -14.06 -33.30 -6.79
N ILE A 507 -14.64 -33.02 -5.62
CA ILE A 507 -15.56 -33.92 -4.93
C ILE A 507 -16.98 -33.44 -5.23
N ASP A 508 -17.74 -34.29 -5.90
CA ASP A 508 -19.15 -34.10 -6.18
C ASP A 508 -19.96 -34.39 -4.90
N LYS A 509 -20.76 -33.42 -4.42
CA LYS A 509 -21.62 -33.58 -3.24
C LYS A 509 -22.91 -34.36 -3.55
N ASN A 510 -23.34 -34.34 -4.80
CA ASN A 510 -24.63 -34.83 -5.28
C ASN A 510 -24.51 -36.21 -5.97
N TYR A 511 -23.29 -36.74 -6.12
CA TYR A 511 -23.01 -38.03 -6.74
C TYR A 511 -23.83 -39.20 -6.14
N ASN A 512 -24.83 -39.65 -6.89
CA ASN A 512 -25.68 -40.77 -6.52
C ASN A 512 -25.03 -42.12 -6.93
N VAL A 513 -24.87 -43.04 -5.98
CA VAL A 513 -24.25 -44.35 -6.23
C VAL A 513 -25.26 -45.33 -6.83
N LEU A 514 -25.13 -45.56 -8.14
CA LEU A 514 -25.91 -46.56 -8.87
C LEU A 514 -25.59 -47.99 -8.34
N LEU A 515 -26.62 -48.71 -7.92
CA LEU A 515 -26.48 -49.96 -7.15
C LEU A 515 -26.31 -51.21 -8.01
N ASP A 516 -27.00 -51.26 -9.15
CA ASP A 516 -27.03 -52.40 -10.07
C ASP A 516 -25.79 -52.51 -10.97
N ILE A 517 -25.13 -51.39 -11.28
CA ILE A 517 -23.93 -51.38 -12.13
C ILE A 517 -22.63 -51.84 -11.44
N ARG A 518 -22.65 -52.17 -10.14
CA ARG A 518 -21.45 -52.40 -9.31
C ARG A 518 -20.43 -53.38 -9.91
N SER A 519 -20.92 -54.41 -10.60
CA SER A 519 -20.13 -55.46 -11.27
C SER A 519 -20.43 -55.53 -12.78
N HIS A 520 -21.06 -54.51 -13.36
CA HIS A 520 -21.49 -54.50 -14.75
C HIS A 520 -20.36 -54.06 -15.69
N TRP A 521 -20.29 -54.62 -16.90
CA TRP A 521 -19.16 -54.41 -17.83
C TRP A 521 -19.02 -52.95 -18.33
N ALA A 522 -20.16 -52.24 -18.48
CA ALA A 522 -20.22 -50.82 -18.87
C ALA A 522 -20.20 -49.83 -17.69
N LYS A 523 -19.85 -50.29 -16.47
CA LYS A 523 -19.91 -49.50 -15.24
C LYS A 523 -19.19 -48.15 -15.34
N ASN A 524 -17.97 -48.16 -15.87
CA ASN A 524 -17.11 -46.97 -15.88
C ASN A 524 -17.66 -45.90 -16.83
N GLU A 525 -18.19 -46.33 -17.99
CA GLU A 525 -18.82 -45.48 -19.00
C GLU A 525 -20.15 -44.90 -18.50
N ILE A 526 -20.95 -45.71 -17.78
CA ILE A 526 -22.20 -45.26 -17.13
C ILE A 526 -21.90 -44.23 -16.03
N ILE A 527 -20.92 -44.48 -15.15
CA ILE A 527 -20.49 -43.51 -14.14
C ILE A 527 -19.96 -42.23 -14.81
N ALA A 528 -19.18 -42.35 -15.89
CA ALA A 528 -18.67 -41.21 -16.61
C ALA A 528 -19.79 -40.35 -17.22
N PHE A 529 -20.77 -40.96 -17.88
CA PHE A 529 -21.92 -40.23 -18.43
C PHE A 529 -22.83 -39.67 -17.33
N GLN A 530 -22.96 -40.34 -16.19
CA GLN A 530 -23.70 -39.83 -15.03
C GLN A 530 -23.05 -38.56 -14.46
N ARG A 531 -21.73 -38.60 -14.21
CA ARG A 531 -20.94 -37.46 -13.69
C ARG A 531 -20.69 -36.35 -14.70
N ARG A 532 -21.19 -36.51 -15.94
CA ARG A 532 -21.26 -35.48 -16.98
C ARG A 532 -22.68 -34.94 -17.21
N GLY A 533 -23.67 -35.38 -16.41
CA GLY A 533 -25.08 -34.99 -16.56
C GLY A 533 -25.78 -35.57 -17.80
N ILE A 534 -25.13 -36.49 -18.53
CA ILE A 534 -25.64 -37.06 -19.77
C ILE A 534 -26.72 -38.12 -19.49
N VAL A 535 -26.54 -38.91 -18.43
CA VAL A 535 -27.53 -39.88 -17.93
C VAL A 535 -27.83 -39.69 -16.45
N SER A 536 -29.00 -40.17 -16.03
CA SER A 536 -29.39 -40.29 -14.63
C SER A 536 -29.83 -41.72 -14.31
N GLY A 537 -29.75 -42.09 -13.03
CA GLY A 537 -30.43 -43.27 -12.50
C GLY A 537 -31.94 -43.02 -12.35
N TYR A 538 -32.69 -44.10 -12.19
CA TYR A 538 -34.07 -44.02 -11.71
C TYR A 538 -34.08 -43.72 -10.19
N SER A 539 -35.24 -43.34 -9.65
CA SER A 539 -35.43 -42.98 -8.23
C SER A 539 -35.24 -44.12 -7.23
N ASP A 540 -34.99 -45.35 -7.70
CA ASP A 540 -34.61 -46.53 -6.93
C ASP A 540 -33.08 -46.73 -6.85
N ASN A 541 -32.30 -45.75 -7.33
CA ASN A 541 -30.83 -45.78 -7.45
C ASN A 541 -30.28 -46.90 -8.36
N ASN A 542 -31.07 -47.35 -9.33
CA ASN A 542 -30.64 -48.27 -10.38
C ASN A 542 -30.52 -47.56 -11.74
N PHE A 543 -29.66 -48.05 -12.62
CA PHE A 543 -29.56 -47.56 -14.02
C PHE A 543 -30.28 -48.46 -15.03
N LYS A 544 -30.48 -49.73 -14.68
CA LYS A 544 -31.08 -50.81 -15.46
C LYS A 544 -30.31 -51.03 -16.77
N PRO A 545 -29.00 -51.36 -16.70
CA PRO A 545 -28.09 -51.37 -17.84
C PRO A 545 -28.51 -52.33 -18.97
N ASP A 546 -28.96 -53.53 -18.62
CA ASP A 546 -29.34 -54.59 -19.56
C ASP A 546 -30.75 -54.43 -20.17
N ASN A 547 -31.53 -53.44 -19.70
CA ASN A 547 -32.81 -53.10 -20.32
C ASN A 547 -32.56 -52.48 -21.70
N ASN A 548 -33.45 -52.77 -22.65
CA ASN A 548 -33.45 -52.14 -23.96
C ASN A 548 -33.71 -50.62 -23.80
N ILE A 549 -32.93 -49.78 -24.47
CA ILE A 549 -33.14 -48.32 -24.44
C ILE A 549 -34.37 -47.95 -25.28
N SER A 550 -35.21 -47.04 -24.80
CA SER A 550 -36.35 -46.56 -25.57
C SER A 550 -35.95 -45.51 -26.62
N LYS A 551 -36.78 -45.31 -27.65
CA LYS A 551 -36.60 -44.26 -28.67
C LYS A 551 -36.57 -42.86 -28.06
N GLY A 552 -37.34 -42.62 -27.00
CA GLY A 552 -37.27 -41.38 -26.22
C GLY A 552 -35.99 -41.23 -25.41
N GLU A 553 -35.56 -42.29 -24.73
CA GLU A 553 -34.31 -42.29 -23.95
C GLU A 553 -33.07 -42.12 -24.86
N PHE A 554 -33.05 -42.76 -26.03
CA PHE A 554 -31.94 -42.62 -26.99
C PHE A 554 -31.85 -41.23 -27.61
N LEU A 555 -32.98 -40.59 -27.97
CA LEU A 555 -32.97 -39.20 -28.42
C LEU A 555 -32.51 -38.22 -27.33
N ALA A 556 -32.93 -38.42 -26.08
CA ALA A 556 -32.47 -37.61 -24.95
C ALA A 556 -30.99 -37.85 -24.59
N LEU A 557 -30.45 -39.01 -24.96
CA LEU A 557 -29.02 -39.32 -24.84
C LEU A 557 -28.21 -38.61 -25.93
N LEU A 558 -28.65 -38.69 -27.19
CA LEU A 558 -28.02 -38.00 -28.33
C LEU A 558 -28.02 -36.49 -28.16
N SER A 559 -29.14 -35.88 -27.75
CA SER A 559 -29.24 -34.43 -27.63
C SER A 559 -28.28 -33.83 -26.61
N ARG A 560 -27.97 -34.56 -25.53
CA ARG A 560 -26.97 -34.17 -24.53
C ARG A 560 -25.53 -34.42 -25.02
N VAL A 561 -25.25 -35.57 -25.63
CA VAL A 561 -23.90 -35.91 -26.14
C VAL A 561 -23.45 -34.99 -27.28
N TYR A 562 -24.38 -34.55 -28.11
CA TYR A 562 -24.12 -33.69 -29.28
C TYR A 562 -24.60 -32.24 -29.09
N ASN A 563 -25.03 -31.87 -27.88
CA ASN A 563 -25.51 -30.53 -27.51
C ASN A 563 -26.46 -29.90 -28.55
N TRP A 564 -27.56 -30.61 -28.83
CA TRP A 564 -28.56 -30.18 -29.82
C TRP A 564 -29.27 -28.90 -29.37
N ASP A 565 -29.13 -27.83 -30.16
CA ASP A 565 -29.79 -26.54 -29.96
C ASP A 565 -31.30 -26.64 -30.20
N VAL A 566 -32.03 -26.99 -29.14
CA VAL A 566 -33.49 -27.08 -29.09
C VAL A 566 -33.99 -25.91 -28.25
N VAL A 567 -34.84 -25.06 -28.83
CA VAL A 567 -35.24 -23.76 -28.27
C VAL A 567 -36.26 -23.89 -27.12
N LYS A 568 -35.86 -24.58 -26.04
CA LYS A 568 -36.59 -24.79 -24.78
C LYS A 568 -35.61 -24.96 -23.61
N THR A 569 -36.09 -24.76 -22.39
CA THR A 569 -35.41 -25.19 -21.15
C THR A 569 -35.30 -26.71 -21.10
N ILE A 570 -34.19 -27.24 -20.57
CA ILE A 570 -33.87 -28.68 -20.61
C ILE A 570 -34.97 -29.54 -19.95
N ASP A 571 -35.58 -29.03 -18.87
CA ASP A 571 -36.65 -29.71 -18.13
C ASP A 571 -38.00 -29.73 -18.86
N GLU A 572 -38.17 -28.91 -19.90
CA GLU A 572 -39.40 -28.83 -20.71
C GLU A 572 -39.32 -29.60 -22.05
N ILE A 573 -38.12 -30.06 -22.43
CA ILE A 573 -37.88 -30.79 -23.70
C ILE A 573 -38.62 -32.14 -23.68
N LYS A 574 -39.53 -32.33 -24.65
CA LYS A 574 -40.30 -33.57 -24.82
C LYS A 574 -39.76 -34.36 -26.01
N PHE A 575 -40.09 -35.66 -26.05
CA PHE A 575 -39.71 -36.57 -27.15
C PHE A 575 -39.99 -35.99 -28.54
N ASN A 576 -41.15 -35.34 -28.72
CA ASN A 576 -41.54 -34.79 -30.01
C ASN A 576 -40.68 -33.58 -30.44
N ASP A 577 -40.11 -32.83 -29.49
CA ASP A 577 -39.21 -31.72 -29.78
C ASP A 577 -37.85 -32.25 -30.28
N LEU A 578 -37.32 -33.28 -29.61
CA LEU A 578 -36.10 -33.97 -30.03
C LEU A 578 -36.27 -34.70 -31.36
N LEU A 579 -37.43 -35.31 -31.60
CA LEU A 579 -37.74 -35.99 -32.85
C LEU A 579 -37.96 -34.99 -33.99
N GLN A 580 -38.50 -33.79 -33.72
CA GLN A 580 -38.56 -32.72 -34.71
C GLN A 580 -37.15 -32.25 -35.09
N TYR A 581 -36.28 -31.96 -34.11
CA TYR A 581 -34.87 -31.61 -34.37
C TYR A 581 -34.16 -32.70 -35.19
N ALA A 582 -34.31 -33.97 -34.80
CA ALA A 582 -33.70 -35.10 -35.51
C ALA A 582 -34.22 -35.27 -36.95
N ARG A 583 -35.47 -34.86 -37.25
CA ARG A 583 -36.01 -34.80 -38.62
C ARG A 583 -35.46 -33.62 -39.41
N GLU A 584 -35.40 -32.43 -38.79
CA GLU A 584 -34.89 -31.20 -39.43
C GLU A 584 -33.40 -31.27 -39.77
N LYS A 585 -32.62 -32.06 -39.00
CA LYS A 585 -31.24 -32.43 -39.34
C LYS A 585 -31.11 -33.66 -40.25
N GLY A 586 -32.22 -34.28 -40.66
CA GLY A 586 -32.23 -35.47 -41.51
C GLY A 586 -31.72 -36.75 -40.84
N TYR A 587 -31.48 -36.76 -39.52
CA TYR A 587 -31.02 -37.93 -38.77
C TYR A 587 -32.07 -39.05 -38.73
N ILE A 588 -33.35 -38.71 -38.50
CA ILE A 588 -34.45 -39.67 -38.38
C ILE A 588 -35.64 -39.24 -39.24
N ASP A 589 -36.06 -40.08 -40.18
CA ASP A 589 -37.18 -39.78 -41.07
C ASP A 589 -38.49 -40.46 -40.59
N ASN A 590 -38.41 -41.75 -40.23
CA ASN A 590 -39.55 -42.67 -40.22
C ASN A 590 -40.14 -43.03 -38.84
N TRP A 591 -39.77 -42.33 -37.76
CA TRP A 591 -40.33 -42.60 -36.42
C TRP A 591 -41.63 -41.82 -36.16
N GLY A 592 -42.59 -42.45 -35.49
CA GLY A 592 -43.86 -41.82 -35.08
C GLY A 592 -43.71 -40.84 -33.90
N MET A 593 -44.61 -39.86 -33.82
CA MET A 593 -44.64 -38.77 -32.82
C MET A 593 -45.59 -39.04 -31.64
N ASP A 594 -45.95 -40.31 -31.40
CA ASP A 594 -46.79 -40.74 -30.29
C ASP A 594 -45.99 -41.39 -29.15
N SER A 595 -46.60 -41.46 -27.97
CA SER A 595 -45.97 -42.04 -26.77
C SER A 595 -45.78 -43.56 -26.86
N ILE A 596 -46.45 -44.26 -27.78
CA ILE A 596 -46.23 -45.69 -28.01
C ILE A 596 -44.92 -45.87 -28.79
N PHE A 597 -44.64 -45.00 -29.78
CA PHE A 597 -43.35 -44.95 -30.47
C PHE A 597 -42.21 -44.51 -29.57
N ALA A 598 -42.41 -43.51 -28.71
CA ALA A 598 -41.40 -43.05 -27.74
C ALA A 598 -40.89 -44.19 -26.84
N ASN A 599 -41.79 -45.10 -26.45
CA ASN A 599 -41.51 -46.21 -25.53
C ASN A 599 -41.06 -47.52 -26.22
N LYS A 600 -41.01 -47.59 -27.56
CA LYS A 600 -40.42 -48.75 -28.27
C LYS A 600 -38.91 -48.76 -28.10
N GLY A 601 -38.31 -49.95 -28.15
CA GLY A 601 -36.85 -50.10 -28.23
C GLY A 601 -36.28 -49.57 -29.55
N VAL A 602 -34.98 -49.25 -29.56
CA VAL A 602 -34.20 -48.96 -30.78
C VAL A 602 -33.48 -50.22 -31.23
N SER A 603 -33.61 -50.60 -32.51
CA SER A 603 -32.87 -51.76 -33.06
C SER A 603 -31.43 -51.36 -33.44
N TYR A 604 -30.48 -52.32 -33.44
CA TYR A 604 -29.10 -52.01 -33.84
C TYR A 604 -29.01 -51.44 -35.27
N ARG A 605 -29.82 -51.94 -36.22
CA ARG A 605 -29.90 -51.38 -37.58
C ARG A 605 -30.37 -49.92 -37.61
N GLU A 606 -31.26 -49.53 -36.70
CA GLU A 606 -31.65 -48.12 -36.54
C GLU A 606 -30.52 -47.28 -35.93
N ILE A 607 -29.76 -47.83 -34.97
CA ILE A 607 -28.57 -47.17 -34.43
C ILE A 607 -27.54 -46.92 -35.54
N GLU A 608 -27.23 -47.93 -36.37
CA GLU A 608 -26.33 -47.79 -37.52
C GLU A 608 -26.79 -46.65 -38.44
N SER A 609 -28.03 -46.70 -38.92
CA SER A 609 -28.58 -45.69 -39.83
C SER A 609 -28.58 -44.27 -39.25
N ILE A 610 -28.83 -44.11 -37.94
CA ILE A 610 -28.85 -42.81 -37.26
C ILE A 610 -27.43 -42.30 -37.03
N MET A 611 -26.51 -43.16 -36.59
CA MET A 611 -25.15 -42.75 -36.25
C MET A 611 -24.30 -42.47 -37.49
N SER A 612 -24.44 -43.19 -38.60
CA SER A 612 -23.77 -42.84 -39.87
C SER A 612 -24.16 -41.44 -40.34
N LYS A 613 -25.43 -41.05 -40.16
CA LYS A 613 -25.93 -39.70 -40.48
C LYS A 613 -25.41 -38.63 -39.51
N ILE A 614 -25.38 -38.91 -38.19
CA ILE A 614 -24.90 -37.95 -37.17
C ILE A 614 -23.38 -37.73 -37.25
N LEU A 615 -22.62 -38.76 -37.63
CA LEU A 615 -21.16 -38.72 -37.77
C LEU A 615 -20.69 -38.29 -39.17
N GLU A 616 -21.62 -37.98 -40.09
CA GLU A 616 -21.36 -37.70 -41.51
C GLU A 616 -20.42 -38.75 -42.16
N SER A 617 -20.63 -40.03 -41.82
CA SER A 617 -19.73 -41.12 -42.20
C SER A 617 -20.43 -42.45 -42.46
N ASP A 618 -20.44 -42.85 -43.74
CA ASP A 618 -20.86 -44.18 -44.20
C ASP A 618 -20.01 -45.33 -43.64
N SER A 619 -18.90 -45.03 -42.95
CA SER A 619 -18.00 -46.00 -42.32
C SER A 619 -18.44 -46.47 -40.93
N PHE A 620 -19.43 -45.82 -40.30
CA PHE A 620 -19.95 -46.29 -39.02
C PHE A 620 -20.72 -47.61 -39.21
N GLN A 621 -20.30 -48.65 -38.48
CA GLN A 621 -20.92 -49.97 -38.46
C GLN A 621 -20.93 -50.47 -37.02
N TRP A 622 -22.04 -51.08 -36.59
CA TRP A 622 -22.15 -51.56 -35.21
C TRP A 622 -21.24 -52.77 -34.95
N ASP A 623 -20.90 -53.57 -35.96
CA ASP A 623 -19.97 -54.69 -35.81
C ASP A 623 -18.63 -54.28 -35.18
N ASN A 624 -18.09 -53.11 -35.55
CA ASN A 624 -16.88 -52.54 -34.94
C ASN A 624 -17.06 -52.25 -33.44
N ILE A 625 -18.26 -51.80 -33.05
CA ILE A 625 -18.62 -51.51 -31.65
C ILE A 625 -18.81 -52.81 -30.87
N SER A 626 -19.58 -53.77 -31.39
CA SER A 626 -19.76 -55.08 -30.73
C SER A 626 -18.47 -55.87 -30.64
N THR A 627 -17.57 -55.74 -31.61
CA THR A 627 -16.24 -56.37 -31.59
C THR A 627 -15.36 -55.78 -30.50
N LYS A 628 -15.38 -54.45 -30.30
CA LYS A 628 -14.73 -53.82 -29.14
C LYS A 628 -15.34 -54.28 -27.82
N ILE A 629 -16.67 -54.31 -27.67
CA ILE A 629 -17.32 -54.82 -26.45
C ILE A 629 -16.92 -56.29 -26.18
N LEU A 630 -16.81 -57.12 -27.22
CA LEU A 630 -16.39 -58.52 -27.06
C LEU A 630 -14.95 -58.64 -26.55
N TYR A 631 -13.98 -57.93 -27.13
CA TYR A 631 -12.56 -58.06 -26.76
C TYR A 631 -12.14 -57.20 -25.55
N GLU A 632 -12.64 -55.97 -25.41
CA GLU A 632 -12.29 -55.06 -24.31
C GLU A 632 -13.08 -55.35 -23.03
N LYS A 633 -14.31 -55.87 -23.15
CA LYS A 633 -15.26 -56.02 -22.02
C LYS A 633 -15.71 -57.46 -21.76
N ASN A 634 -15.28 -58.42 -22.58
CA ASN A 634 -15.67 -59.83 -22.51
C ASN A 634 -17.20 -60.05 -22.50
N TYR A 635 -17.94 -59.22 -23.25
CA TYR A 635 -19.40 -59.27 -23.36
C TYR A 635 -19.84 -59.42 -24.81
N ARG A 636 -20.73 -60.38 -25.09
CA ARG A 636 -21.27 -60.62 -26.43
C ARG A 636 -22.57 -59.83 -26.64
N SER A 637 -22.51 -58.79 -27.47
CA SER A 637 -23.69 -58.03 -27.91
C SER A 637 -24.75 -58.91 -28.59
N LYS A 638 -26.04 -58.57 -28.41
CA LYS A 638 -27.17 -59.26 -29.07
C LYS A 638 -27.24 -58.98 -30.58
N TYR A 639 -26.42 -58.04 -31.08
CA TYR A 639 -26.23 -57.80 -32.52
C TYR A 639 -25.79 -59.05 -33.27
N TYR A 640 -24.90 -59.85 -32.66
CA TYR A 640 -24.41 -61.12 -33.21
C TYR A 640 -25.49 -62.21 -33.33
N ASP A 641 -26.69 -61.99 -32.78
CA ASP A 641 -27.86 -62.85 -32.97
C ASP A 641 -28.82 -62.28 -34.01
N SER A 642 -28.99 -60.95 -34.05
CA SER A 642 -29.65 -60.22 -35.14
C SER A 642 -29.45 -58.69 -35.00
N PRO A 643 -29.23 -57.95 -36.10
CA PRO A 643 -29.26 -56.48 -36.09
C PRO A 643 -30.67 -55.89 -35.90
N ASP A 644 -31.75 -56.70 -35.99
CA ASP A 644 -33.11 -56.30 -35.62
C ASP A 644 -33.36 -56.34 -34.09
N ASN A 645 -32.46 -56.95 -33.30
CA ASN A 645 -32.57 -56.93 -31.86
C ASN A 645 -32.44 -55.51 -31.29
N PHE A 646 -33.08 -55.27 -30.14
CA PHE A 646 -33.00 -53.98 -29.46
C PHE A 646 -31.71 -53.83 -28.65
N ILE A 647 -31.07 -52.68 -28.81
CA ILE A 647 -29.86 -52.26 -28.08
C ILE A 647 -30.16 -51.99 -26.60
N THR A 648 -29.25 -52.41 -25.71
CA THR A 648 -29.35 -52.12 -24.27
C THR A 648 -28.90 -50.70 -23.92
N ARG A 649 -29.36 -50.20 -22.76
CA ARG A 649 -28.93 -48.90 -22.21
C ARG A 649 -27.40 -48.85 -21.99
N ALA A 650 -26.80 -49.96 -21.57
CA ALA A 650 -25.35 -50.09 -21.44
C ALA A 650 -24.61 -49.99 -22.78
N GLU A 651 -25.07 -50.72 -23.81
CA GLU A 651 -24.47 -50.67 -25.15
C GLU A 651 -24.58 -49.27 -25.77
N ALA A 652 -25.74 -48.60 -25.62
CA ALA A 652 -25.94 -47.24 -26.12
C ALA A 652 -25.00 -46.21 -25.43
N VAL A 653 -24.81 -46.34 -24.11
CA VAL A 653 -23.85 -45.51 -23.36
C VAL A 653 -22.41 -45.82 -23.77
N TYR A 654 -22.00 -47.09 -23.84
CA TYR A 654 -20.63 -47.46 -24.23
C TYR A 654 -20.31 -46.98 -25.67
N MET A 655 -21.22 -47.16 -26.63
CA MET A 655 -21.04 -46.66 -28.01
C MET A 655 -20.78 -45.15 -28.01
N LEU A 656 -21.68 -44.36 -27.39
CA LEU A 656 -21.55 -42.91 -27.38
C LEU A 656 -20.35 -42.44 -26.55
N TYR A 657 -19.93 -43.20 -25.54
CA TYR A 657 -18.68 -42.97 -24.84
C TYR A 657 -17.49 -43.09 -25.80
N ILE A 658 -17.29 -44.25 -26.44
CA ILE A 658 -16.10 -44.49 -27.28
C ILE A 658 -16.06 -43.64 -28.56
N LEU A 659 -17.22 -43.25 -29.12
CA LEU A 659 -17.30 -42.34 -30.27
C LEU A 659 -16.92 -40.89 -29.94
N ASN A 660 -16.96 -40.51 -28.65
CA ASN A 660 -16.65 -39.16 -28.20
C ASN A 660 -15.40 -39.10 -27.31
N ASP A 661 -14.72 -40.22 -27.06
CA ASP A 661 -13.55 -40.33 -26.17
C ASP A 661 -12.42 -39.35 -26.53
N TRP A 662 -12.25 -39.05 -27.83
CA TRP A 662 -11.30 -38.05 -28.34
C TRP A 662 -11.56 -36.60 -27.87
N ARG A 663 -12.77 -36.28 -27.39
CA ARG A 663 -13.14 -34.95 -26.88
C ARG A 663 -12.67 -34.73 -25.43
N TYR A 664 -12.13 -35.77 -24.78
CA TYR A 664 -11.97 -35.84 -23.32
C TYR A 664 -10.49 -35.88 -22.92
#